data_AF-A0A9X6JRA1-F1
#
_entry.id   AF-A0A9X6JRA1-F1
#
_cell.length_a   1.000
_cell.length_b   1.000
_cell.length_c   1.000
_cell.angle_alpha   90.00
_cell.angle_beta   90.00
_cell.angle_gamma   90.00
#
_symmetry.space_group_name_H-M   'P 1'
#
loop_
_entity.id
_entity.type
_entity.pdbx_description
1 polymer ?
#
loop_
_entity_poly.entity_id
_entity_poly.type
_entity_poly.pdbx_seq_one_letter_code
_entity_poly.pdbx_strand_id
1 'polypeptide(L)'
;MRTPSGILHVVDFKTDQIVAAIQPNDYWDDKRHWELKNNVDMLDFTVFDGTTHSATLQQQNLVLKEVRDGRIVPYVITETEKNSDKRSITTYASGAWVQIAKSGIIKPQRIEGKTVNEFIDMALVGMKWKRGKTDYAGFHTMTIDEFMDPLTFLKKIASLFKLEIQYRVEVQGSQIVGWYVDMIQRRGRDTGKEIELGKDLIGVTRIEHSRDICTALVGFVKGEGDSVITIESINRGLPYIVDNDAFQRWNERGKHKFGFYTPETEELNMTPQRLMTLMEIELKKRINSSVSYEVEAQSIGRIFGLTHELINEGDTIRIKDTGFTPKLYLEARVIAGDESFTDPAQDKYEFGDYREIVDPNEELRKIYNRILSKFGEKQEMLDQLDKLVKDANETASNAKKESEAAKTLAEKVQENLKNNTVEIIEAKNPPTTGLKPYKTLWRDISNGKPGILKIWTGTAWESVVPDPETIKKETIEQVNKDIESTKTELNKKVQEAQNQATGQFNEVQEGLQGVNRTISNIENKQGEIDKKVTKFEQDSNGFKTSIESLTKKDTDISNKLNTVEQTVEVTKKTISDVQQTTSELKKTTTEIEEKAGKISEKLTSVETKVNSDKAGGRNLVLKSNVKYEKTDYLINQYSLTENFFAGEEYTFVIKGSVPQGQKFGIWQNGGSSNVGYATSVYANGITYVTFKAVATTSGNERKLSLYNYPSSTKKSIVEWVALYKGNKPQDWTPAPEDQVTTDEFTKKTTEITKSVEGIKETITKVENNQSGFENRVATVEKDATSIKQNVSLIQNTQTEQGKQLQEAKAGWENTAKALEGKVELKQVEDYVAGFKIPELKQTVNQNKQDLLDELANKLATEQFNQKMTMIDNRFTINELGINAAAKKTEVYTIEQANGQFAKDSYVRDMETRLQLTEKGVSISVKENDVIAAFNMSKENITLNANRINLKGFITASHIKGQVLEGVTLKTSGNRFVEINKQDMKIFDADKPRGYIGFMETNDGSIQPSLVLGSDNIKYRGTGSFYIYQVMPRINGVDQPSKAYAKFGISKGENAEGTNIWSNYIQMHNDGGHLSVYSDGQFRFQNLNNIIFESEGWAPGYGYFSVTTTEPHIFTNNSGQFTFKRKGSDYKIHFVNGATDHDLI
;
A
#
# COMPACT_ATOMS: atom_id res chain seq x y z
N MET A 1 22.56 1.49 21.73
CA MET A 1 23.64 0.73 21.04
C MET A 1 24.28 -0.18 22.07
N ARG A 2 24.76 -1.37 21.69
CA ARG A 2 25.46 -2.26 22.61
C ARG A 2 26.91 -1.78 22.73
N THR A 3 27.43 -1.66 23.95
CA THR A 3 28.85 -1.38 24.16
C THR A 3 29.66 -2.62 23.76
N PRO A 4 30.63 -2.52 22.84
CA PRO A 4 31.49 -3.64 22.50
C PRO A 4 32.21 -4.19 23.74
N SER A 5 32.43 -5.50 23.79
CA SER A 5 33.13 -6.13 24.92
C SER A 5 34.59 -5.67 25.08
N GLY A 6 35.23 -5.25 23.97
CA GLY A 6 36.65 -4.92 23.92
C GLY A 6 37.58 -6.15 23.95
N ILE A 7 37.06 -7.36 24.11
CA ILE A 7 37.86 -8.58 24.13
C ILE A 7 38.37 -8.88 22.72
N LEU A 8 39.67 -9.11 22.57
CA LEU A 8 40.30 -9.52 21.32
C LEU A 8 40.53 -11.03 21.34
N HIS A 9 39.89 -11.78 20.46
CA HIS A 9 40.08 -13.24 20.38
C HIS A 9 41.10 -13.59 19.32
N VAL A 10 42.16 -14.31 19.68
CA VAL A 10 43.18 -14.78 18.74
C VAL A 10 42.80 -16.17 18.25
N VAL A 11 42.76 -16.34 16.94
CA VAL A 11 42.41 -17.59 16.26
C VAL A 11 43.62 -18.11 15.52
N ASP A 12 43.92 -19.39 15.71
CA ASP A 12 44.98 -20.08 14.97
C ASP A 12 44.55 -20.28 13.51
N PHE A 13 45.38 -19.79 12.58
CA PHE A 13 45.05 -19.80 11.15
C PHE A 13 44.96 -21.21 10.54
N LYS A 14 45.54 -22.23 11.21
CA LYS A 14 45.52 -23.61 10.74
C LYS A 14 44.27 -24.36 11.17
N THR A 15 43.79 -24.09 12.39
CA THR A 15 42.69 -24.85 13.01
C THR A 15 41.37 -24.10 13.06
N ASP A 16 41.36 -22.79 12.77
CA ASP A 16 40.21 -21.89 12.95
C ASP A 16 39.64 -21.91 14.39
N GLN A 17 40.45 -22.34 15.38
CA GLN A 17 40.10 -22.37 16.79
C GLN A 17 40.60 -21.11 17.51
N ILE A 18 39.77 -20.58 18.40
CA ILE A 18 40.18 -19.52 19.33
C ILE A 18 41.20 -20.13 20.31
N VAL A 19 42.44 -19.63 20.26
CA VAL A 19 43.56 -20.09 21.09
C VAL A 19 43.88 -19.14 22.24
N ALA A 20 43.38 -17.90 22.19
CA ALA A 20 43.56 -16.89 23.23
C ALA A 20 42.44 -15.86 23.22
N ALA A 21 42.18 -15.23 24.38
CA ALA A 21 41.25 -14.12 24.53
C ALA A 21 41.93 -13.04 25.38
N ILE A 22 42.35 -11.96 24.74
CA ILE A 22 43.06 -10.83 25.37
C ILE A 22 42.00 -9.88 25.94
N GLN A 23 42.05 -9.64 27.25
CA GLN A 23 41.11 -8.74 27.91
C GLN A 23 41.47 -7.27 27.63
N PRO A 24 40.50 -6.33 27.72
CA PRO A 24 40.76 -4.90 27.58
C PRO A 24 41.88 -4.33 28.45
N ASN A 25 42.14 -4.94 29.63
CA ASN A 25 43.20 -4.51 30.54
C ASN A 25 44.59 -5.04 30.15
N ASP A 26 44.66 -5.97 29.19
CA ASP A 26 45.89 -6.68 28.79
C ASP A 26 46.48 -6.15 27.46
N TYR A 27 45.86 -5.14 26.86
CA TYR A 27 46.38 -4.44 25.67
C TYR A 27 46.21 -2.92 25.80
N TRP A 28 47.03 -2.16 25.06
CA TRP A 28 46.97 -0.70 24.98
C TRP A 28 47.40 -0.22 23.59
N ASP A 29 47.36 1.10 23.36
CA ASP A 29 47.63 1.72 22.05
C ASP A 29 46.80 1.08 20.93
N ASP A 30 45.56 0.64 21.24
CA ASP A 30 44.70 0.04 20.22
C ASP A 30 44.11 1.09 19.29
N LYS A 31 44.25 0.86 17.99
CA LYS A 31 43.75 1.73 16.94
C LYS A 31 43.12 0.91 15.84
N ARG A 32 41.80 1.05 15.68
CA ARG A 32 41.07 0.57 14.52
C ARG A 32 40.92 1.71 13.52
N HIS A 33 41.50 1.57 12.33
CA HIS A 33 41.31 2.50 11.24
C HIS A 33 40.37 1.89 10.19
N TRP A 34 39.25 2.55 9.88
CA TRP A 34 38.30 2.06 8.87
C TRP A 34 37.95 3.13 7.83
N GLU A 35 37.68 2.70 6.59
CA GLU A 35 37.22 3.55 5.48
C GLU A 35 36.09 2.86 4.69
N LEU A 36 34.97 3.55 4.47
CA LEU A 36 33.85 3.01 3.70
C LEU A 36 34.17 2.84 2.20
N LYS A 37 34.78 3.86 1.59
CA LYS A 37 34.95 3.94 0.13
C LYS A 37 35.83 2.81 -0.41
N ASN A 38 36.96 2.57 0.25
CA ASN A 38 37.93 1.56 -0.16
C ASN A 38 37.73 0.21 0.56
N ASN A 39 36.82 0.18 1.54
CA ASN A 39 36.56 -0.92 2.45
C ASN A 39 37.85 -1.38 3.16
N VAL A 40 38.57 -0.40 3.70
CA VAL A 40 39.76 -0.58 4.52
C VAL A 40 39.30 -0.75 5.96
N ASP A 41 39.88 -1.70 6.67
CA ASP A 41 39.72 -1.87 8.10
C ASP A 41 41.01 -2.49 8.63
N MET A 42 41.69 -1.79 9.52
CA MET A 42 42.95 -2.20 10.13
C MET A 42 42.82 -2.10 11.63
N LEU A 43 43.50 -2.98 12.35
CA LEU A 43 43.54 -3.01 13.80
C LEU A 43 44.97 -3.19 14.27
N ASP A 44 45.47 -2.15 14.92
CA ASP A 44 46.77 -2.15 15.58
C ASP A 44 46.56 -2.16 17.08
N PHE A 45 47.40 -2.87 17.83
CA PHE A 45 47.38 -2.87 19.30
C PHE A 45 48.68 -3.41 19.89
N THR A 46 48.97 -3.06 21.13
CA THR A 46 50.18 -3.46 21.84
C THR A 46 49.86 -4.31 23.07
N VAL A 47 50.65 -5.36 23.31
CA VAL A 47 50.58 -6.20 24.52
C VAL A 47 51.96 -6.37 25.16
N PHE A 48 52.01 -6.84 26.40
CA PHE A 48 53.28 -7.22 27.04
C PHE A 48 53.88 -8.49 26.40
N ASP A 49 55.19 -8.44 26.12
CA ASP A 49 55.95 -9.61 25.65
C ASP A 49 56.14 -10.62 26.80
N GLY A 50 56.17 -11.92 26.46
CA GLY A 50 56.29 -13.01 27.44
C GLY A 50 55.01 -13.44 28.17
N THR A 51 53.83 -12.97 27.75
CA THR A 51 52.53 -13.46 28.28
C THR A 51 52.04 -14.69 27.52
N THR A 52 51.08 -15.43 28.09
CA THR A 52 50.49 -16.61 27.43
C THR A 52 49.79 -16.25 26.12
N HIS A 53 49.14 -15.08 26.05
CA HIS A 53 48.46 -14.62 24.84
C HIS A 53 49.43 -14.02 23.81
N SER A 54 50.53 -13.36 24.22
CA SER A 54 51.49 -12.78 23.27
C SER A 54 52.19 -13.84 22.41
N ALA A 55 52.37 -15.07 22.92
CA ALA A 55 52.89 -16.20 22.15
C ALA A 55 51.98 -16.63 20.98
N THR A 56 50.69 -16.28 21.03
CA THR A 56 49.70 -16.58 19.99
C THR A 56 49.61 -15.50 18.90
N LEU A 57 50.22 -14.32 19.12
CA LEU A 57 50.28 -13.23 18.15
C LEU A 57 51.38 -13.52 17.13
N GLN A 58 51.07 -14.39 16.16
CA GLN A 58 51.96 -14.80 15.09
C GLN A 58 51.38 -14.38 13.74
N GLN A 59 52.23 -14.20 12.71
CA GLN A 59 51.73 -13.86 11.38
C GLN A 59 50.71 -14.89 10.88
N GLN A 60 49.71 -14.43 10.13
CA GLN A 60 48.56 -15.19 9.62
C GLN A 60 47.49 -15.56 10.65
N ASN A 61 47.79 -15.63 11.96
CA ASN A 61 46.74 -15.77 12.97
C ASN A 61 45.74 -14.62 12.87
N LEU A 62 44.50 -14.88 13.25
CA LEU A 62 43.44 -13.87 13.18
C LEU A 62 43.20 -13.26 14.55
N VAL A 63 42.81 -11.99 14.57
CA VAL A 63 42.26 -11.30 15.73
C VAL A 63 40.80 -11.00 15.41
N LEU A 64 39.87 -11.49 16.25
CA LEU A 64 38.45 -11.17 16.14
C LEU A 64 38.11 -10.04 17.12
N LYS A 65 37.49 -8.98 16.59
CA LYS A 65 37.04 -7.83 17.38
C LYS A 65 35.56 -7.55 17.13
N GLU A 66 34.80 -7.39 18.22
CA GLU A 66 33.44 -6.87 18.17
C GLU A 66 33.49 -5.35 17.93
N VAL A 67 32.86 -4.88 16.85
CA VAL A 67 32.75 -3.45 16.52
C VAL A 67 31.40 -2.89 17.00
N ARG A 68 31.23 -1.56 16.95
CA ARG A 68 30.13 -0.83 17.64
C ARG A 68 28.72 -1.21 17.21
N ASP A 69 28.55 -1.68 15.98
CA ASP A 69 27.26 -2.18 15.48
C ASP A 69 26.97 -3.64 15.87
N GLY A 70 27.85 -4.27 16.66
CA GLY A 70 27.72 -5.63 17.17
C GLY A 70 28.27 -6.71 16.25
N ARG A 71 28.85 -6.35 15.10
CA ARG A 71 29.51 -7.32 14.21
C ARG A 71 30.86 -7.76 14.77
N ILE A 72 31.20 -9.02 14.54
CA ILE A 72 32.55 -9.54 14.77
C ILE A 72 33.32 -9.42 13.47
N VAL A 73 34.37 -8.59 13.47
CA VAL A 73 35.24 -8.36 12.33
C VAL A 73 36.53 -9.17 12.51
N PRO A 74 36.90 -10.03 11.54
CA PRO A 74 38.16 -10.75 11.57
C PRO A 74 39.30 -9.91 10.98
N TYR A 75 40.43 -9.84 11.65
CA TYR A 75 41.67 -9.20 11.17
C TYR A 75 42.77 -10.26 11.07
N VAL A 76 43.49 -10.33 9.96
CA VAL A 76 44.68 -11.17 9.82
C VAL A 76 45.92 -10.40 10.30
N ILE A 77 46.71 -11.01 11.17
CA ILE A 77 48.00 -10.45 11.60
C ILE A 77 48.95 -10.45 10.41
N THR A 78 49.33 -9.27 9.96
CA THR A 78 50.26 -9.06 8.86
C THR A 78 51.68 -8.91 9.38
N GLU A 79 51.85 -8.23 10.52
CA GLU A 79 53.15 -7.92 11.10
C GLU A 79 53.09 -7.87 12.63
N THR A 80 54.21 -8.19 13.28
CA THR A 80 54.39 -8.04 14.73
C THR A 80 55.76 -7.43 15.00
N GLU A 81 55.80 -6.35 15.75
CA GLU A 81 57.01 -5.63 16.15
C GLU A 81 57.29 -5.89 17.63
N LYS A 82 58.52 -6.29 17.97
CA LYS A 82 58.94 -6.52 19.36
C LYS A 82 59.87 -5.42 19.82
N ASN A 83 59.59 -4.82 20.97
CA ASN A 83 60.42 -3.79 21.58
C ASN A 83 60.99 -4.28 22.91
N SER A 84 62.33 -4.40 23.00
CA SER A 84 63.02 -4.88 24.20
C SER A 84 62.92 -3.91 25.38
N ASP A 85 62.95 -2.61 25.10
CA ASP A 85 63.02 -1.56 26.13
C ASP A 85 61.66 -1.40 26.82
N LYS A 86 60.58 -1.47 26.04
CA LYS A 86 59.20 -1.45 26.53
C LYS A 86 58.68 -2.84 26.95
N ARG A 87 59.41 -3.91 26.62
CA ARG A 87 58.98 -5.31 26.76
C ARG A 87 57.59 -5.54 26.15
N SER A 88 57.39 -5.05 24.93
CA SER A 88 56.09 -5.07 24.27
C SER A 88 56.12 -5.77 22.91
N ILE A 89 54.97 -6.27 22.49
CA ILE A 89 54.68 -6.69 21.10
C ILE A 89 53.58 -5.79 20.56
N THR A 90 53.87 -5.03 19.51
CA THR A 90 52.88 -4.31 18.71
C THR A 90 52.44 -5.20 17.56
N THR A 91 51.14 -5.41 17.40
CA THR A 91 50.56 -6.25 16.35
C THR A 91 49.84 -5.36 15.36
N TYR A 92 50.18 -5.51 14.08
CA TYR A 92 49.52 -4.84 12.96
C TYR A 92 48.67 -5.88 12.22
N ALA A 93 47.36 -5.64 12.13
CA ALA A 93 46.43 -6.56 11.52
C ALA A 93 45.51 -5.85 10.50
N SER A 94 45.28 -6.50 9.37
CA SER A 94 44.37 -6.00 8.31
C SER A 94 43.10 -6.83 8.27
N GLY A 95 41.97 -6.25 7.89
CA GLY A 95 40.71 -6.97 7.71
C GLY A 95 40.91 -8.24 6.86
N ALA A 96 40.49 -9.39 7.36
CA ALA A 96 40.89 -10.70 6.81
C ALA A 96 40.42 -10.92 5.35
N TRP A 97 39.49 -10.10 4.85
CA TRP A 97 39.07 -10.12 3.44
C TRP A 97 40.19 -9.74 2.46
N VAL A 98 41.28 -9.13 2.90
CA VAL A 98 42.46 -8.91 2.03
C VAL A 98 43.02 -10.24 1.49
N GLN A 99 42.77 -11.36 2.18
CA GLN A 99 43.14 -12.70 1.70
C GLN A 99 42.26 -13.18 0.53
N ILE A 100 41.06 -12.61 0.32
CA ILE A 100 40.16 -12.96 -0.81
C ILE A 100 40.87 -12.67 -2.15
N ALA A 101 41.64 -11.58 -2.22
CA ALA A 101 42.43 -11.22 -3.40
C ALA A 101 43.42 -12.33 -3.83
N LYS A 102 43.88 -13.15 -2.87
CA LYS A 102 44.84 -14.24 -3.11
C LYS A 102 44.17 -15.62 -3.21
N SER A 103 42.85 -15.72 -3.04
CA SER A 103 42.14 -16.99 -2.89
C SER A 103 41.56 -17.56 -4.19
N GLY A 104 41.64 -16.82 -5.30
CA GLY A 104 41.11 -17.26 -6.58
C GLY A 104 41.43 -16.32 -7.73
N ILE A 105 40.90 -16.63 -8.92
CA ILE A 105 41.04 -15.80 -10.12
C ILE A 105 39.69 -15.67 -10.82
N ILE A 106 39.36 -14.48 -11.31
CA ILE A 106 38.22 -14.22 -12.18
C ILE A 106 38.75 -14.07 -13.60
N LYS A 107 38.31 -14.95 -14.51
CA LYS A 107 38.75 -14.95 -15.91
C LYS A 107 38.03 -13.86 -16.71
N PRO A 108 38.65 -13.33 -17.79
CA PRO A 108 37.97 -12.47 -18.73
C PRO A 108 36.71 -13.14 -19.30
N GLN A 109 35.57 -12.47 -19.18
CA GLN A 109 34.27 -12.97 -19.62
C GLN A 109 33.24 -11.83 -19.61
N ARG A 110 32.18 -12.00 -20.40
CA ARG A 110 30.98 -11.18 -20.31
C ARG A 110 29.94 -11.91 -19.47
N ILE A 111 29.47 -11.25 -18.42
CA ILE A 111 28.49 -11.77 -17.48
C ILE A 111 27.18 -11.03 -17.73
N GLU A 112 26.23 -11.67 -18.40
CA GLU A 112 24.98 -11.03 -18.84
C GLU A 112 23.82 -11.29 -17.87
N GLY A 113 23.12 -10.20 -17.50
CA GLY A 113 21.83 -10.26 -16.81
C GLY A 113 21.84 -10.99 -15.46
N LYS A 114 22.84 -10.74 -14.63
CA LYS A 114 23.00 -11.40 -13.32
C LYS A 114 22.60 -10.51 -12.16
N THR A 115 22.08 -11.13 -11.10
CA THR A 115 21.78 -10.45 -9.83
C THR A 115 23.05 -10.27 -8.99
N VAL A 116 23.03 -9.32 -8.04
CA VAL A 116 24.11 -9.15 -7.05
C VAL A 116 24.49 -10.47 -6.36
N ASN A 117 23.48 -11.30 -6.11
CA ASN A 117 23.61 -12.62 -5.48
C ASN A 117 24.46 -13.57 -6.31
N GLU A 118 24.20 -13.66 -7.61
CA GLU A 118 24.97 -14.50 -8.53
C GLU A 118 26.38 -13.95 -8.71
N PHE A 119 26.53 -12.62 -8.78
CA PHE A 119 27.84 -11.96 -8.85
C PHE A 119 28.72 -12.25 -7.64
N ILE A 120 28.19 -12.18 -6.42
CA ILE A 120 28.93 -12.54 -5.20
C ILE A 120 29.29 -14.02 -5.20
N ASP A 121 28.34 -14.90 -5.58
CA ASP A 121 28.60 -16.34 -5.62
C ASP A 121 29.72 -16.67 -6.62
N MET A 122 29.78 -15.98 -7.76
CA MET A 122 30.89 -16.07 -8.73
C MET A 122 32.22 -15.57 -8.16
N ALA A 123 32.20 -14.51 -7.34
CA ALA A 123 33.40 -13.99 -6.71
C ALA A 123 33.96 -14.93 -5.64
N LEU A 124 33.09 -15.63 -4.90
CA LEU A 124 33.47 -16.40 -3.71
C LEU A 124 33.63 -17.92 -3.96
N VAL A 125 33.61 -18.37 -5.22
CA VAL A 125 33.70 -19.79 -5.58
C VAL A 125 34.94 -20.43 -4.95
N GLY A 126 34.72 -21.52 -4.19
CA GLY A 126 35.79 -22.32 -3.59
C GLY A 126 36.45 -21.69 -2.36
N MET A 127 35.91 -20.61 -1.80
CA MET A 127 36.46 -19.90 -0.64
C MET A 127 35.67 -20.20 0.63
N LYS A 128 36.28 -19.89 1.79
CA LYS A 128 35.59 -19.97 3.10
C LYS A 128 34.52 -18.90 3.29
N TRP A 129 34.65 -17.78 2.58
CA TRP A 129 33.67 -16.68 2.55
C TRP A 129 32.44 -17.09 1.74
N LYS A 130 31.25 -16.83 2.29
CA LYS A 130 29.96 -17.03 1.63
C LYS A 130 29.20 -15.71 1.52
N ARG A 131 28.24 -15.66 0.61
CA ARG A 131 27.29 -14.55 0.52
C ARG A 131 26.53 -14.42 1.85
N GLY A 132 26.45 -13.19 2.34
CA GLY A 132 25.67 -12.80 3.51
C GLY A 132 24.36 -12.10 3.13
N LYS A 133 24.02 -11.04 3.87
CA LYS A 133 22.85 -10.20 3.62
C LYS A 133 23.06 -9.39 2.35
N THR A 134 22.03 -9.35 1.50
CA THR A 134 22.07 -8.66 0.21
C THR A 134 20.78 -7.89 0.00
N ASP A 135 20.90 -6.61 -0.32
CA ASP A 135 19.76 -5.79 -0.74
C ASP A 135 19.56 -5.96 -2.25
N TYR A 136 18.29 -6.09 -2.68
CA TYR A 136 17.96 -6.39 -4.08
C TYR A 136 18.07 -5.13 -4.95
N ALA A 137 19.06 -5.11 -5.86
CA ALA A 137 19.35 -3.98 -6.73
C ALA A 137 19.12 -4.25 -8.25
N GLY A 138 18.39 -5.32 -8.59
CA GLY A 138 18.05 -5.66 -9.99
C GLY A 138 19.05 -6.59 -10.67
N PHE A 139 19.05 -6.59 -12.01
CA PHE A 139 19.94 -7.39 -12.85
C PHE A 139 20.87 -6.46 -13.63
N HIS A 140 22.16 -6.79 -13.68
CA HIS A 140 23.15 -6.02 -14.42
C HIS A 140 24.03 -6.91 -15.28
N THR A 141 24.63 -6.32 -16.32
CA THR A 141 25.65 -6.97 -17.15
C THR A 141 27.02 -6.39 -16.82
N MET A 142 28.05 -7.23 -16.72
CA MET A 142 29.43 -6.77 -16.52
C MET A 142 30.35 -7.45 -17.52
N THR A 143 31.22 -6.67 -18.15
CA THR A 143 32.31 -7.19 -18.97
C THR A 143 33.61 -7.15 -18.17
N ILE A 144 34.32 -8.26 -18.16
CA ILE A 144 35.64 -8.41 -17.55
C ILE A 144 36.63 -8.66 -18.70
N ASP A 145 37.44 -7.66 -19.03
CA ASP A 145 38.35 -7.73 -20.19
C ASP A 145 39.69 -8.40 -19.87
N GLU A 146 40.11 -8.34 -18.60
CA GLU A 146 41.40 -8.87 -18.11
C GLU A 146 41.20 -9.73 -16.85
N PHE A 147 42.20 -10.56 -16.54
CA PHE A 147 42.18 -11.35 -15.29
C PHE A 147 42.09 -10.42 -14.08
N MET A 148 41.23 -10.78 -13.13
CA MET A 148 40.94 -9.95 -11.96
C MET A 148 40.93 -10.80 -10.69
N ASP A 149 41.43 -10.23 -9.61
CA ASP A 149 41.31 -10.87 -8.31
C ASP A 149 39.88 -10.76 -7.75
N PRO A 150 39.41 -11.74 -6.96
CA PRO A 150 38.04 -11.76 -6.48
C PRO A 150 37.65 -10.58 -5.58
N LEU A 151 38.61 -9.97 -4.85
CA LEU A 151 38.32 -8.82 -4.00
C LEU A 151 38.06 -7.56 -4.84
N THR A 152 38.86 -7.35 -5.89
CA THR A 152 38.60 -6.30 -6.89
C THR A 152 37.28 -6.53 -7.61
N PHE A 153 36.92 -7.78 -7.90
CA PHE A 153 35.64 -8.12 -8.49
C PHE A 153 34.47 -7.76 -7.55
N LEU A 154 34.54 -8.10 -6.26
CA LEU A 154 33.55 -7.68 -5.25
C LEU A 154 33.38 -6.15 -5.20
N LYS A 155 34.49 -5.39 -5.27
CA LYS A 155 34.46 -3.92 -5.33
C LYS A 155 33.74 -3.40 -6.59
N LYS A 156 33.98 -4.02 -7.76
CA LYS A 156 33.27 -3.67 -9.00
C LYS A 156 31.78 -4.01 -8.92
N ILE A 157 31.42 -5.13 -8.31
CA ILE A 157 30.02 -5.53 -8.09
C ILE A 157 29.33 -4.47 -7.22
N ALA A 158 29.91 -4.10 -6.07
CA ALA A 158 29.34 -3.08 -5.20
C ALA A 158 29.13 -1.74 -5.91
N SER A 159 30.09 -1.31 -6.74
CA SER A 159 29.96 -0.11 -7.57
C SER A 159 28.83 -0.23 -8.60
N LEU A 160 28.75 -1.35 -9.33
CA LEU A 160 27.74 -1.61 -10.35
C LEU A 160 26.32 -1.56 -9.79
N PHE A 161 26.10 -2.18 -8.63
CA PHE A 161 24.80 -2.22 -7.96
C PHE A 161 24.54 -1.03 -7.02
N LYS A 162 25.51 -0.11 -6.86
CA LYS A 162 25.47 1.01 -5.90
C LYS A 162 25.18 0.57 -4.46
N LEU A 163 25.86 -0.49 -4.05
CA LEU A 163 25.78 -1.09 -2.71
C LEU A 163 27.11 -0.89 -1.97
N GLU A 164 27.06 -1.07 -0.65
CA GLU A 164 28.20 -1.03 0.25
C GLU A 164 28.50 -2.43 0.78
N ILE A 165 29.79 -2.77 0.78
CA ILE A 165 30.26 -4.09 1.22
C ILE A 165 30.50 -4.08 2.73
N GLN A 166 30.13 -5.16 3.38
CA GLN A 166 30.41 -5.37 4.80
C GLN A 166 30.89 -6.81 5.03
N TYR A 167 31.99 -6.95 5.78
CA TYR A 167 32.55 -8.24 6.14
C TYR A 167 32.30 -8.57 7.60
N ARG A 168 32.00 -9.83 7.90
CA ARG A 168 31.81 -10.31 9.27
C ARG A 168 32.03 -11.81 9.39
N VAL A 169 32.26 -12.27 10.62
CA VAL A 169 32.22 -13.69 10.99
C VAL A 169 31.16 -13.97 12.03
N GLU A 170 30.70 -15.22 12.07
CA GLU A 170 29.88 -15.76 13.15
C GLU A 170 30.72 -16.74 13.97
N VAL A 171 30.68 -16.59 15.28
CA VAL A 171 31.43 -17.42 16.24
C VAL A 171 30.43 -18.17 17.11
N GLN A 172 30.65 -19.47 17.28
CA GLN A 172 29.87 -20.32 18.19
C GLN A 172 30.83 -21.11 19.07
N GLY A 173 30.76 -20.91 20.38
CA GLY A 173 31.73 -21.49 21.31
C GLY A 173 33.15 -20.98 21.02
N SER A 174 34.09 -21.90 20.76
CA SER A 174 35.50 -21.61 20.48
C SER A 174 35.87 -21.61 18.98
N GLN A 175 34.89 -21.63 18.06
CA GLN A 175 35.13 -21.77 16.62
C GLN A 175 34.37 -20.75 15.78
N ILE A 176 34.96 -20.38 14.64
CA ILE A 176 34.29 -19.60 13.60
C ILE A 176 33.39 -20.56 12.80
N VAL A 177 32.09 -20.29 12.75
CA VAL A 177 31.10 -21.12 12.04
C VAL A 177 30.66 -20.54 10.70
N GLY A 178 31.04 -19.30 10.39
CA GLY A 178 30.72 -18.70 9.10
C GLY A 178 31.47 -17.41 8.83
N TRP A 179 31.83 -17.22 7.56
CA TRP A 179 32.47 -16.03 7.01
C TRP A 179 31.55 -15.41 5.97
N TYR A 180 31.19 -14.14 6.11
CA TYR A 180 30.15 -13.55 5.28
C TYR A 180 30.59 -12.25 4.62
N VAL A 181 30.21 -12.11 3.34
CA VAL A 181 30.24 -10.86 2.59
C VAL A 181 28.80 -10.37 2.42
N ASP A 182 28.42 -9.33 3.14
CA ASP A 182 27.14 -8.65 2.99
C ASP A 182 27.28 -7.52 1.94
N MET A 183 26.26 -7.27 1.11
CA MET A 183 26.17 -6.11 0.22
C MET A 183 24.83 -5.39 0.46
N ILE A 184 24.89 -4.24 1.13
CA ILE A 184 23.69 -3.51 1.58
C ILE A 184 23.62 -2.12 0.96
N GLN A 185 22.44 -1.52 0.91
CA GLN A 185 22.23 -0.25 0.22
C GLN A 185 23.01 0.90 0.83
N ARG A 186 23.11 0.94 2.17
CA ARG A 186 23.82 1.99 2.91
C ARG A 186 24.14 1.53 4.32
N ARG A 187 25.38 1.73 4.78
CA ARG A 187 25.84 1.53 6.16
C ARG A 187 25.59 2.78 7.00
N GLY A 188 25.34 2.58 8.30
CA GLY A 188 25.10 3.67 9.27
C GLY A 188 23.66 4.18 9.29
N ARG A 189 23.38 5.11 10.21
CA ARG A 189 22.03 5.64 10.48
C ARG A 189 22.03 7.17 10.55
N ASP A 190 20.86 7.77 10.34
CA ASP A 190 20.65 9.16 10.77
C ASP A 190 20.43 9.15 12.29
N THR A 191 21.42 9.64 13.03
CA THR A 191 21.41 9.65 14.49
C THR A 191 20.88 10.98 15.06
N GLY A 192 20.64 11.98 14.21
CA GLY A 192 20.32 13.35 14.65
C GLY A 192 21.48 14.05 15.38
N LYS A 193 22.68 13.47 15.39
CA LYS A 193 23.88 14.02 16.00
C LYS A 193 24.28 15.34 15.33
N GLU A 194 24.48 16.37 16.15
CA GLU A 194 24.97 17.67 15.70
C GLU A 194 26.38 17.94 16.23
N ILE A 195 27.30 18.29 15.33
CA ILE A 195 28.67 18.74 15.60
C ILE A 195 28.68 20.27 15.50
N GLU A 196 29.05 20.97 16.55
CA GLU A 196 28.87 22.42 16.65
C GLU A 196 30.15 23.16 17.07
N LEU A 197 30.39 24.32 16.43
CA LEU A 197 31.49 25.24 16.78
C LEU A 197 31.39 25.68 18.24
N GLY A 198 32.44 25.46 19.02
CA GLY A 198 32.48 25.74 20.46
C GLY A 198 32.08 24.56 21.35
N LYS A 199 31.68 23.42 20.78
CA LYS A 199 31.38 22.16 21.48
C LYS A 199 32.36 21.06 21.07
N ASP A 200 32.21 20.56 19.85
CA ASP A 200 32.93 19.38 19.34
C ASP A 200 33.44 19.55 17.90
N LEU A 201 33.09 20.66 17.23
CA LEU A 201 33.70 21.07 15.98
C LEU A 201 35.03 21.81 16.25
N ILE A 202 36.13 21.33 15.68
CA ILE A 202 37.44 21.98 15.72
C ILE A 202 37.50 23.05 14.62
N GLY A 203 37.06 22.72 13.41
CA GLY A 203 36.97 23.68 12.31
C GLY A 203 36.42 23.10 11.02
N VAL A 204 36.02 24.00 10.11
CA VAL A 204 35.58 23.65 8.75
C VAL A 204 36.34 24.50 7.73
N THR A 205 36.92 23.84 6.73
CA THR A 205 37.49 24.49 5.54
C THR A 205 36.53 24.30 4.37
N ARG A 206 36.01 25.39 3.80
CA ARG A 206 35.13 25.39 2.62
C ARG A 206 35.94 25.80 1.39
N ILE A 207 36.05 24.90 0.41
CA ILE A 207 36.84 25.08 -0.83
C ILE A 207 35.88 25.20 -2.01
N GLU A 208 35.96 26.28 -2.79
CA GLU A 208 35.18 26.46 -4.02
C GLU A 208 36.02 26.15 -5.27
N HIS A 209 35.52 25.25 -6.12
CA HIS A 209 36.13 24.93 -7.42
C HIS A 209 35.30 25.55 -8.54
N SER A 210 35.95 26.32 -9.42
CA SER A 210 35.32 26.95 -10.58
C SER A 210 35.73 26.33 -11.92
N ARG A 211 36.52 25.26 -11.89
CA ARG A 211 37.12 24.62 -13.08
C ARG A 211 36.10 24.01 -14.03
N ASP A 212 35.08 23.36 -13.48
CA ASP A 212 34.09 22.60 -14.26
C ASP A 212 32.85 23.43 -14.64
N ILE A 213 32.86 24.74 -14.38
CA ILE A 213 31.73 25.63 -14.69
C ILE A 213 31.53 25.70 -16.21
N CYS A 214 30.34 25.31 -16.67
CA CYS A 214 29.94 25.49 -18.06
C CYS A 214 28.62 26.28 -18.17
N THR A 215 28.53 27.06 -19.24
CA THR A 215 27.33 27.82 -19.62
C THR A 215 26.60 27.18 -20.80
N ALA A 216 27.25 26.18 -21.42
CA ALA A 216 26.73 25.35 -22.49
C ALA A 216 27.27 23.92 -22.35
N LEU A 217 26.44 22.90 -22.57
CA LEU A 217 26.85 21.49 -22.46
C LEU A 217 26.54 20.73 -23.75
N VAL A 218 27.57 20.15 -24.37
CA VAL A 218 27.49 19.29 -25.56
C VAL A 218 27.36 17.84 -25.11
N GLY A 219 26.35 17.12 -25.60
CA GLY A 219 26.13 15.71 -25.27
C GLY A 219 26.23 14.80 -26.48
N PHE A 220 26.94 13.68 -26.33
CA PHE A 220 27.13 12.71 -27.42
C PHE A 220 27.33 11.27 -26.92
N VAL A 221 26.86 10.30 -27.70
CA VAL A 221 27.05 8.86 -27.49
C VAL A 221 27.43 8.17 -28.80
N LYS A 222 28.33 7.17 -28.74
CA LYS A 222 28.71 6.38 -29.92
C LYS A 222 27.63 5.32 -30.21
N GLY A 223 27.01 5.37 -31.38
CA GLY A 223 26.01 4.40 -31.88
C GLY A 223 26.64 3.25 -32.66
N GLU A 224 25.80 2.40 -33.27
CA GLU A 224 26.27 1.32 -34.15
C GLU A 224 26.93 1.88 -35.43
N GLY A 225 28.13 1.37 -35.75
CA GLY A 225 28.90 1.71 -36.95
C GLY A 225 29.30 3.18 -37.05
N ASP A 226 30.34 3.62 -36.33
CA ASP A 226 30.95 4.98 -36.35
C ASP A 226 30.00 6.20 -36.30
N SER A 227 28.70 5.99 -36.07
CA SER A 227 27.69 7.03 -35.99
C SER A 227 27.65 7.62 -34.57
N VAL A 228 27.53 8.94 -34.45
CA VAL A 228 27.44 9.64 -33.16
C VAL A 228 26.01 10.14 -32.97
N ILE A 229 25.41 9.80 -31.83
CA ILE A 229 24.07 10.25 -31.43
C ILE A 229 24.23 11.55 -30.65
N THR A 230 23.61 12.63 -31.15
CA THR A 230 23.55 13.96 -30.53
C THR A 230 22.09 14.40 -30.35
N ILE A 231 21.86 15.55 -29.70
CA ILE A 231 20.53 16.17 -29.58
C ILE A 231 20.14 17.08 -30.75
N GLU A 232 21.00 17.21 -31.78
CA GLU A 232 20.80 18.17 -32.87
C GLU A 232 19.46 17.99 -33.59
N SER A 233 19.06 16.72 -33.78
CA SER A 233 17.79 16.34 -34.44
C SER A 233 16.54 16.85 -33.72
N ILE A 234 16.65 17.17 -32.42
CA ILE A 234 15.52 17.63 -31.59
C ILE A 234 15.73 19.03 -31.00
N ASN A 235 16.92 19.61 -31.14
CA ASN A 235 17.30 20.88 -30.52
C ASN A 235 17.68 21.94 -31.57
N ARG A 236 16.82 22.13 -32.58
CA ARG A 236 16.99 23.17 -33.62
C ARG A 236 18.36 23.13 -34.32
N GLY A 237 18.95 21.95 -34.48
CA GLY A 237 20.28 21.77 -35.08
C GLY A 237 21.46 22.09 -34.18
N LEU A 238 21.26 22.32 -32.86
CA LEU A 238 22.34 22.57 -31.90
C LEU A 238 22.67 21.32 -31.09
N PRO A 239 23.95 20.89 -30.99
CA PRO A 239 24.37 19.71 -30.23
C PRO A 239 24.50 19.97 -28.72
N TYR A 240 24.13 21.16 -28.25
CA TYR A 240 24.29 21.59 -26.87
C TYR A 240 23.08 22.33 -26.32
N ILE A 241 22.93 22.27 -25.01
CA ILE A 241 21.99 23.09 -24.24
C ILE A 241 22.73 24.23 -23.54
N VAL A 242 22.02 25.32 -23.22
CA VAL A 242 22.60 26.53 -22.60
C VAL A 242 21.83 26.92 -21.34
N ASP A 243 22.52 27.56 -20.41
CA ASP A 243 21.92 28.22 -19.24
C ASP A 243 22.21 29.72 -19.28
N ASN A 244 21.15 30.53 -19.38
CA ASN A 244 21.27 31.98 -19.57
C ASN A 244 21.78 32.69 -18.32
N ASP A 245 21.41 32.24 -17.12
CA ASP A 245 21.84 32.87 -15.86
C ASP A 245 23.31 32.55 -15.56
N ALA A 246 23.74 31.33 -15.85
CA ALA A 246 25.15 30.95 -15.84
C ALA A 246 25.94 31.74 -16.88
N PHE A 247 25.39 31.93 -18.08
CA PHE A 247 26.03 32.75 -19.12
C PHE A 247 26.21 34.19 -18.65
N GLN A 248 25.20 34.85 -18.09
CA GLN A 248 25.35 36.23 -17.59
C GLN A 248 26.42 36.35 -16.49
N ARG A 249 26.54 35.34 -15.62
CA ARG A 249 27.51 35.34 -14.52
C ARG A 249 28.94 35.00 -14.95
N TRP A 250 29.10 34.07 -15.87
CA TRP A 250 30.39 33.41 -16.14
C TRP A 250 30.92 33.63 -17.56
N ASN A 251 30.19 34.32 -18.44
CA ASN A 251 30.67 34.59 -19.79
C ASN A 251 31.95 35.42 -19.76
N GLU A 252 32.88 35.08 -20.65
CA GLU A 252 34.03 35.92 -20.95
C GLU A 252 33.79 36.56 -22.32
N ARG A 253 33.56 37.88 -22.36
CA ARG A 253 33.31 38.64 -23.59
C ARG A 253 32.15 38.09 -24.44
N GLY A 254 31.06 37.66 -23.79
CA GLY A 254 29.88 37.13 -24.47
C GLY A 254 30.07 35.76 -25.10
N LYS A 255 31.10 34.98 -24.72
CA LYS A 255 31.29 33.60 -25.18
C LYS A 255 30.83 32.58 -24.14
N HIS A 256 30.19 31.50 -24.61
CA HIS A 256 29.86 30.36 -23.77
C HIS A 256 31.12 29.58 -23.36
N LYS A 257 31.14 29.11 -22.12
CA LYS A 257 32.04 28.06 -21.65
C LYS A 257 31.40 26.70 -21.92
N PHE A 258 31.99 25.92 -22.82
CA PHE A 258 31.47 24.61 -23.24
C PHE A 258 31.99 23.48 -22.36
N GLY A 259 31.08 22.65 -21.86
CA GLY A 259 31.38 21.34 -21.29
C GLY A 259 30.97 20.22 -22.23
N PHE A 260 31.58 19.04 -22.07
CA PHE A 260 31.28 17.84 -22.84
C PHE A 260 30.75 16.74 -21.92
N TYR A 261 29.76 15.98 -22.38
CA TYR A 261 29.11 14.94 -21.60
C TYR A 261 28.76 13.71 -22.46
N THR A 262 29.21 12.55 -22.00
CA THR A 262 28.81 11.25 -22.54
C THR A 262 28.25 10.42 -21.40
N PRO A 263 26.95 10.06 -21.42
CA PRO A 263 26.37 9.17 -20.43
C PRO A 263 27.05 7.78 -20.44
N GLU A 264 27.46 7.30 -19.27
CA GLU A 264 27.85 5.91 -19.06
C GLU A 264 26.57 5.06 -18.90
N THR A 265 26.15 4.36 -19.95
CA THR A 265 24.96 3.49 -19.93
C THR A 265 25.18 2.19 -20.70
N GLU A 266 24.58 1.10 -20.22
CA GLU A 266 24.55 -0.22 -20.86
C GLU A 266 23.45 -0.32 -21.94
N GLU A 267 22.58 0.69 -22.05
CA GLU A 267 21.53 0.74 -23.09
C GLU A 267 22.14 1.04 -24.46
N LEU A 268 22.26 0.00 -25.30
CA LEU A 268 22.67 0.11 -26.70
C LEU A 268 21.71 0.96 -27.57
N ASN A 269 20.53 1.33 -27.04
CA ASN A 269 19.49 2.09 -27.73
C ASN A 269 19.30 3.51 -27.16
N MET A 270 20.38 4.30 -27.07
CA MET A 270 20.30 5.72 -26.69
C MET A 270 19.50 6.53 -27.72
N THR A 271 18.50 7.30 -27.27
CA THR A 271 17.74 8.23 -28.13
C THR A 271 18.13 9.69 -27.87
N PRO A 272 17.98 10.60 -28.86
CA PRO A 272 18.21 12.04 -28.66
C PRO A 272 17.42 12.63 -27.48
N GLN A 273 16.17 12.20 -27.27
CA GLN A 273 15.32 12.68 -26.17
C GLN A 273 15.85 12.27 -24.80
N ARG A 274 16.35 11.02 -24.70
CA ARG A 274 16.96 10.53 -23.47
C ARG A 274 18.28 11.26 -23.18
N LEU A 275 19.10 11.46 -24.21
CA LEU A 275 20.35 12.21 -24.12
C LEU A 275 20.11 13.65 -23.66
N MET A 276 19.09 14.34 -24.21
CA MET A 276 18.70 15.69 -23.80
C MET A 276 18.35 15.77 -22.31
N THR A 277 17.57 14.81 -21.80
CA THR A 277 17.21 14.76 -20.38
C THR A 277 18.45 14.62 -19.49
N LEU A 278 19.38 13.75 -19.87
CA LEU A 278 20.62 13.51 -19.13
C LEU A 278 21.53 14.74 -19.18
N MET A 279 21.59 15.42 -20.34
CA MET A 279 22.31 16.68 -20.50
C MET A 279 21.74 17.78 -19.59
N GLU A 280 20.42 17.95 -19.52
CA GLU A 280 19.78 18.96 -18.66
C GLU A 280 20.09 18.74 -17.17
N ILE A 281 20.09 17.48 -16.73
CA ILE A 281 20.46 17.11 -15.35
C ILE A 281 21.93 17.44 -15.09
N GLU A 282 22.81 17.15 -16.05
CA GLU A 282 24.24 17.37 -15.89
C GLU A 282 24.63 18.85 -15.97
N LEU A 283 24.01 19.63 -16.86
CA LEU A 283 24.24 21.08 -16.96
C LEU A 283 23.90 21.77 -15.63
N LYS A 284 22.79 21.40 -14.99
CA LYS A 284 22.40 21.94 -13.67
C LYS A 284 23.46 21.74 -12.57
N LYS A 285 24.31 20.72 -12.67
CA LYS A 285 25.40 20.49 -11.71
C LYS A 285 26.62 21.38 -11.96
N ARG A 286 26.75 21.94 -13.17
CA ARG A 286 27.95 22.63 -13.65
C ARG A 286 27.73 24.13 -13.92
N ILE A 287 26.56 24.69 -13.62
CA ILE A 287 26.27 26.12 -13.79
C ILE A 287 26.81 27.02 -12.65
N ASN A 288 27.25 26.43 -11.53
CA ASN A 288 27.78 27.12 -10.36
C ASN A 288 29.14 26.53 -9.97
N SER A 289 29.94 27.26 -9.18
CA SER A 289 31.13 26.67 -8.55
C SER A 289 30.73 25.48 -7.68
N SER A 290 31.46 24.37 -7.77
CA SER A 290 31.26 23.22 -6.89
C SER A 290 32.01 23.46 -5.58
N VAL A 291 31.39 23.12 -4.46
CA VAL A 291 31.97 23.34 -3.13
C VAL A 291 32.36 22.00 -2.52
N SER A 292 33.55 21.92 -1.94
CA SER A 292 33.98 20.80 -1.10
C SER A 292 34.30 21.29 0.30
N TYR A 293 34.16 20.42 1.29
CA TYR A 293 34.42 20.75 2.69
C TYR A 293 35.44 19.78 3.28
N GLU A 294 36.26 20.28 4.18
CA GLU A 294 37.09 19.49 5.08
C GLU A 294 36.68 19.87 6.50
N VAL A 295 36.34 18.87 7.32
CA VAL A 295 35.77 19.09 8.65
C VAL A 295 36.61 18.33 9.65
N GLU A 296 37.08 19.04 10.67
CA GLU A 296 37.79 18.47 11.81
C GLU A 296 36.89 18.54 13.04
N ALA A 297 36.64 17.39 13.68
CA ALA A 297 35.77 17.29 14.85
C ALA A 297 36.34 16.30 15.88
N GLN A 298 36.08 16.58 17.16
CA GLN A 298 36.47 15.71 18.27
C GLN A 298 35.31 14.79 18.67
N SER A 299 35.60 13.50 18.82
CA SER A 299 34.62 12.53 19.35
C SER A 299 34.45 12.69 20.86
N ILE A 300 33.34 13.30 21.31
CA ILE A 300 33.10 13.55 22.74
C ILE A 300 32.22 12.48 23.42
N GLY A 301 31.47 11.69 22.65
CA GLY A 301 30.44 10.81 23.20
C GLY A 301 30.96 9.74 24.15
N ARG A 302 32.08 9.08 23.81
CA ARG A 302 32.69 8.07 24.68
C ARG A 302 33.51 8.66 25.83
N ILE A 303 34.04 9.87 25.65
CA ILE A 303 34.79 10.59 26.69
C ILE A 303 33.86 10.92 27.87
N PHE A 304 32.65 11.39 27.58
CA PHE A 304 31.68 11.81 28.59
C PHE A 304 30.53 10.82 28.86
N GLY A 305 30.54 9.64 28.22
CA GLY A 305 29.48 8.64 28.38
C GLY A 305 28.12 9.05 27.80
N LEU A 306 28.09 9.94 26.81
CA LEU A 306 26.89 10.51 26.21
C LEU A 306 26.46 9.69 24.99
N THR A 307 25.45 8.83 25.17
CA THR A 307 24.98 7.91 24.12
C THR A 307 24.41 8.61 22.87
N HIS A 308 23.83 9.81 23.05
CA HIS A 308 23.32 10.63 21.94
C HIS A 308 24.42 11.38 21.18
N GLU A 309 25.64 11.42 21.74
CA GLU A 309 26.82 12.05 21.13
C GLU A 309 27.71 11.03 20.40
N LEU A 310 27.30 9.74 20.37
CA LEU A 310 28.06 8.68 19.71
C LEU A 310 28.01 8.82 18.19
N ILE A 311 29.18 8.65 17.57
CA ILE A 311 29.38 8.64 16.13
C ILE A 311 29.84 7.24 15.74
N ASN A 312 29.23 6.65 14.70
CA ASN A 312 29.62 5.35 14.16
C ASN A 312 29.83 5.40 12.65
N GLU A 313 30.42 4.32 12.15
CA GLU A 313 30.66 4.07 10.73
C GLU A 313 29.40 4.24 9.87
N GLY A 314 29.50 5.18 8.91
CA GLY A 314 28.43 5.48 7.95
C GLY A 314 27.29 6.33 8.47
N ASP A 315 27.31 6.77 9.74
CA ASP A 315 26.25 7.61 10.30
C ASP A 315 26.12 8.93 9.50
N THR A 316 24.91 9.45 9.43
CA THR A 316 24.65 10.79 8.87
C THR A 316 24.53 11.77 10.03
N ILE A 317 25.30 12.84 9.97
CA ILE A 317 25.44 13.85 11.01
C ILE A 317 25.15 15.25 10.46
N ARG A 318 24.89 16.21 11.35
CA ARG A 318 24.76 17.62 11.01
C ARG A 318 25.91 18.40 11.62
N ILE A 319 26.42 19.39 10.88
CA ILE A 319 27.53 20.24 11.29
C ILE A 319 27.04 21.68 11.29
N LYS A 320 27.26 22.38 12.40
CA LYS A 320 26.88 23.78 12.62
C LYS A 320 28.13 24.59 12.87
N ASP A 321 28.58 25.31 11.86
CA ASP A 321 29.66 26.29 11.99
C ASP A 321 29.08 27.71 11.98
N THR A 322 29.04 28.32 13.16
CA THR A 322 28.53 29.68 13.34
C THR A 322 29.59 30.76 13.13
N GLY A 323 30.85 30.38 12.84
CA GLY A 323 31.97 31.28 12.58
C GLY A 323 32.02 31.79 11.14
N PHE A 324 31.42 31.08 10.18
CA PHE A 324 31.24 31.59 8.81
C PHE A 324 30.22 32.75 8.78
N THR A 325 30.42 33.69 7.86
CA THR A 325 29.44 34.74 7.53
C THR A 325 29.12 34.65 6.04
N PRO A 326 27.93 34.13 5.65
CA PRO A 326 26.84 33.62 6.49
C PRO A 326 27.15 32.32 7.25
N LYS A 327 26.36 32.00 8.28
CA LYS A 327 26.53 30.76 9.08
C LYS A 327 26.44 29.53 8.19
N LEU A 328 27.31 28.56 8.41
CA LEU A 328 27.40 27.35 7.60
C LEU A 328 26.73 26.16 8.31
N TYR A 329 25.75 25.58 7.64
CA TYR A 329 25.06 24.37 8.09
C TYR A 329 25.29 23.26 7.06
N LEU A 330 25.88 22.15 7.48
CA LEU A 330 26.13 20.99 6.61
C LEU A 330 25.41 19.75 7.15
N GLU A 331 24.93 18.91 6.26
CA GLU A 331 24.71 17.50 6.50
C GLU A 331 25.90 16.74 5.89
N ALA A 332 26.46 15.79 6.63
CA ALA A 332 27.62 15.02 6.18
C ALA A 332 27.53 13.58 6.66
N ARG A 333 28.23 12.68 5.99
CA ARG A 333 28.31 11.27 6.35
C ARG A 333 29.69 10.94 6.90
N VAL A 334 29.76 10.08 7.90
CA VAL A 334 31.04 9.58 8.42
C VAL A 334 31.59 8.51 7.48
N ILE A 335 32.68 8.83 6.78
CA ILE A 335 33.24 8.00 5.71
C ILE A 335 34.50 7.25 6.10
N ALA A 336 35.22 7.72 7.11
CA ALA A 336 36.36 7.04 7.71
C ALA A 336 36.48 7.39 9.18
N GLY A 337 37.25 6.59 9.93
CA GLY A 337 37.52 6.90 11.33
C GLY A 337 38.63 6.06 11.94
N ASP A 338 39.27 6.67 12.93
CA ASP A 338 40.17 6.03 13.88
C ASP A 338 39.42 5.82 15.19
N GLU A 339 39.41 4.59 15.69
CA GLU A 339 38.72 4.23 16.93
C GLU A 339 39.66 3.48 17.88
N SER A 340 39.73 3.91 19.13
CA SER A 340 40.47 3.21 20.18
C SER A 340 39.52 2.75 21.27
N PHE A 341 39.55 1.47 21.63
CA PHE A 341 38.75 0.96 22.73
C PHE A 341 39.30 1.44 24.07
N THR A 342 40.62 1.41 24.25
CA THR A 342 41.31 1.69 25.51
C THR A 342 41.50 3.18 25.78
N ASP A 343 41.64 4.01 24.74
CA ASP A 343 41.70 5.47 24.85
C ASP A 343 40.71 6.18 23.89
N PRO A 344 39.43 6.35 24.30
CA PRO A 344 38.43 7.00 23.46
C PRO A 344 38.76 8.45 23.07
N ALA A 345 39.73 9.10 23.71
CA ALA A 345 40.16 10.44 23.31
C ALA A 345 40.90 10.46 21.96
N GLN A 346 41.42 9.31 21.51
CA GLN A 346 42.02 9.14 20.19
C GLN A 346 41.00 8.97 19.06
N ASP A 347 39.71 8.84 19.37
CA ASP A 347 38.67 8.65 18.36
C ASP A 347 38.58 9.87 17.43
N LYS A 348 38.81 9.67 16.13
CA LYS A 348 38.73 10.70 15.08
C LYS A 348 37.88 10.20 13.93
N TYR A 349 37.16 11.11 13.28
CA TYR A 349 36.31 10.77 12.14
C TYR A 349 36.51 11.72 10.98
N GLU A 350 36.40 11.19 9.78
CA GLU A 350 36.39 11.96 8.54
C GLU A 350 34.99 11.95 7.95
N PHE A 351 34.59 13.11 7.44
CA PHE A 351 33.25 13.33 6.90
C PHE A 351 33.30 13.54 5.38
N GLY A 352 32.27 13.06 4.70
CA GLY A 352 32.09 13.17 3.25
C GLY A 352 30.62 13.32 2.89
N ASP A 353 30.31 13.25 1.60
CA ASP A 353 28.94 13.39 1.07
C ASP A 353 28.23 14.67 1.56
N TYR A 354 28.97 15.77 1.67
CA TYR A 354 28.47 17.03 2.23
C TYR A 354 27.30 17.62 1.44
N ARG A 355 26.30 18.11 2.19
CA ARG A 355 25.17 18.86 1.67
C ARG A 355 24.97 20.13 2.49
N GLU A 356 25.14 21.29 1.86
CA GLU A 356 24.88 22.58 2.49
C GLU A 356 23.37 22.78 2.68
N ILE A 357 22.97 23.11 3.92
CA ILE A 357 21.59 23.43 4.30
C ILE A 357 21.49 24.96 4.31
N VAL A 358 20.79 25.53 3.33
CA VAL A 358 20.64 26.98 3.20
C VAL A 358 19.42 27.47 3.96
N ASP A 359 19.58 28.48 4.83
CA ASP A 359 18.46 29.16 5.49
C ASP A 359 17.72 30.06 4.47
N PRO A 360 16.43 29.77 4.15
CA PRO A 360 15.64 30.57 3.21
C PRO A 360 15.53 32.05 3.57
N ASN A 361 15.61 32.40 4.87
CA ASN A 361 15.48 33.78 5.34
C ASN A 361 16.72 34.64 5.04
N GLU A 362 17.91 34.04 4.99
CA GLU A 362 19.14 34.79 4.65
C GLU A 362 19.23 35.13 3.17
N GLU A 363 18.81 34.23 2.28
CA GLU A 363 18.73 34.51 0.85
C GLU A 363 17.76 35.66 0.55
N LEU A 364 16.61 35.71 1.25
CA LEU A 364 15.71 36.85 1.21
C LEU A 364 16.38 38.15 1.69
N ARG A 365 17.25 38.08 2.70
CA ARG A 365 17.97 39.24 3.26
C ARG A 365 19.08 39.75 2.33
N LYS A 366 19.80 38.86 1.64
CA LYS A 366 20.77 39.23 0.58
C LYS A 366 20.07 39.89 -0.60
N ILE A 367 18.94 39.32 -1.04
CA ILE A 367 18.10 39.90 -2.10
C ILE A 367 17.60 41.29 -1.67
N TYR A 368 17.11 41.43 -0.44
CA TYR A 368 16.65 42.70 0.14
C TYR A 368 17.77 43.77 0.19
N ASN A 369 18.97 43.43 0.67
CA ASN A 369 20.09 44.38 0.74
C ASN A 369 20.59 44.80 -0.64
N ARG A 370 20.58 43.89 -1.63
CA ARG A 370 20.93 44.18 -3.02
C ARG A 370 19.91 45.10 -3.69
N ILE A 371 18.64 45.00 -3.30
CA ILE A 371 17.58 45.92 -3.70
C ILE A 371 17.77 47.29 -3.03
N LEU A 372 18.07 47.33 -1.72
CA LEU A 372 18.25 48.58 -0.97
C LEU A 372 19.42 49.43 -1.51
N SER A 373 20.54 48.79 -1.85
CA SER A 373 21.70 49.47 -2.44
C SER A 373 21.38 50.14 -3.78
N LYS A 374 20.42 49.60 -4.56
CA LYS A 374 19.95 50.20 -5.82
C LYS A 374 18.97 51.36 -5.63
N PHE A 375 18.41 51.53 -4.43
CA PHE A 375 17.52 52.65 -4.11
C PHE A 375 18.28 53.88 -3.58
N GLY A 376 19.40 53.69 -2.89
CA GLY A 376 20.23 54.81 -2.37
C GLY A 376 20.78 55.73 -3.47
N GLU A 377 21.24 55.18 -4.59
CA GLU A 377 21.75 55.94 -5.74
C GLU A 377 20.67 56.82 -6.43
N LYS A 378 19.37 56.51 -6.25
CA LYS A 378 18.27 57.26 -6.87
C LYS A 378 17.81 58.47 -6.06
N GLN A 379 18.05 58.49 -4.75
CA GLN A 379 17.68 59.61 -3.88
C GLN A 379 18.54 60.85 -4.17
N GLU A 380 19.83 60.65 -4.41
CA GLU A 380 20.80 61.72 -4.72
C GLU A 380 20.51 62.40 -6.07
N MET A 381 19.98 61.65 -7.05
CA MET A 381 19.49 62.19 -8.33
C MET A 381 18.22 63.05 -8.17
N LEU A 382 17.32 62.69 -7.25
CA LEU A 382 16.07 63.42 -7.02
C LEU A 382 16.33 64.78 -6.34
N ASP A 383 17.28 64.84 -5.40
CA ASP A 383 17.66 66.08 -4.73
C ASP A 383 18.34 67.09 -5.69
N GLN A 384 19.10 66.60 -6.67
CA GLN A 384 19.67 67.44 -7.74
C GLN A 384 18.61 67.95 -8.71
N LEU A 385 17.59 67.13 -9.01
CA LEU A 385 16.49 67.50 -9.90
C LEU A 385 15.60 68.59 -9.28
N ASP A 386 15.31 68.48 -7.98
CA ASP A 386 14.46 69.46 -7.28
C ASP A 386 15.13 70.85 -7.21
N LYS A 387 16.47 70.89 -7.10
CA LYS A 387 17.26 72.13 -7.16
C LYS A 387 17.22 72.78 -8.55
N LEU A 388 17.34 71.98 -9.61
CA LEU A 388 17.27 72.45 -11.01
C LEU A 388 15.88 72.97 -11.39
N VAL A 389 14.82 72.34 -10.90
CA VAL A 389 13.43 72.79 -11.14
C VAL A 389 13.15 74.13 -10.44
N LYS A 390 13.74 74.36 -9.27
CA LYS A 390 13.60 75.63 -8.54
C LYS A 390 14.28 76.80 -9.24
N ASP A 391 15.52 76.60 -9.72
CA ASP A 391 16.29 77.61 -10.46
C ASP A 391 15.64 77.95 -11.82
N ALA A 392 15.06 76.96 -12.49
CA ALA A 392 14.32 77.17 -13.75
C ALA A 392 13.05 78.01 -13.55
N ASN A 393 12.31 77.79 -12.47
CA ASN A 393 11.08 78.54 -12.16
C ASN A 393 11.35 80.00 -11.76
N GLU A 394 12.42 80.28 -11.02
CA GLU A 394 12.81 81.68 -10.73
C GLU A 394 13.22 82.44 -11.99
N THR A 395 13.97 81.78 -12.89
CA THR A 395 14.39 82.37 -14.17
C THR A 395 13.20 82.69 -15.08
N ALA A 396 12.22 81.78 -15.19
CA ALA A 396 11.01 81.99 -15.97
C ALA A 396 10.10 83.12 -15.42
N SER A 397 10.01 83.24 -14.10
CA SER A 397 9.23 84.29 -13.43
C SER A 397 9.82 85.68 -13.66
N ASN A 398 11.15 85.81 -13.60
CA ASN A 398 11.86 87.07 -13.87
C ASN A 398 11.72 87.49 -15.35
N ALA A 399 11.85 86.56 -16.30
CA ALA A 399 11.67 86.84 -17.72
C ALA A 399 10.24 87.32 -18.07
N LYS A 400 9.21 86.78 -17.38
CA LYS A 400 7.82 87.22 -17.55
C LYS A 400 7.60 88.65 -17.04
N LYS A 401 8.16 89.00 -15.88
CA LYS A 401 8.08 90.37 -15.34
C LYS A 401 8.78 91.40 -16.26
N GLU A 402 9.95 91.05 -16.78
CA GLU A 402 10.68 91.92 -17.72
C GLU A 402 9.92 92.09 -19.04
N SER A 403 9.27 91.02 -19.54
CA SER A 403 8.44 91.06 -20.74
C SER A 403 7.19 91.95 -20.58
N GLU A 404 6.48 91.87 -19.44
CA GLU A 404 5.33 92.73 -19.15
C GLU A 404 5.73 94.21 -19.03
N ALA A 405 6.90 94.50 -18.43
CA ALA A 405 7.44 95.85 -18.35
C ALA A 405 7.79 96.42 -19.75
N ALA A 406 8.43 95.62 -20.61
CA ALA A 406 8.79 96.02 -21.98
C ALA A 406 7.54 96.28 -22.85
N LYS A 407 6.50 95.44 -22.73
CA LYS A 407 5.22 95.61 -23.43
C LYS A 407 4.53 96.93 -23.04
N THR A 408 4.48 97.22 -21.74
CA THR A 408 3.86 98.45 -21.21
C THR A 408 4.59 99.71 -21.68
N LEU A 409 5.92 99.64 -21.80
CA LEU A 409 6.75 100.75 -22.30
C LEU A 409 6.53 100.99 -23.80
N ALA A 410 6.43 99.93 -24.61
CA ALA A 410 6.16 100.02 -26.04
C ALA A 410 4.78 100.63 -26.34
N GLU A 411 3.75 100.26 -25.58
CA GLU A 411 2.39 100.82 -25.70
C GLU A 411 2.37 102.33 -25.39
N LYS A 412 3.09 102.78 -24.34
CA LYS A 412 3.22 104.21 -24.01
C LYS A 412 3.95 105.03 -25.07
N VAL A 413 4.97 104.46 -25.73
CA VAL A 413 5.69 105.14 -26.82
C VAL A 413 4.77 105.33 -28.03
N GLN A 414 3.94 104.32 -28.34
CA GLN A 414 2.98 104.37 -29.45
C GLN A 414 1.85 105.40 -29.21
N GLU A 415 1.41 105.56 -27.96
CA GLU A 415 0.40 106.55 -27.56
C GLU A 415 0.94 108.00 -27.66
N ASN A 416 2.18 108.23 -27.23
CA ASN A 416 2.84 109.55 -27.34
C ASN A 416 3.05 110.00 -28.80
N LEU A 417 3.30 109.07 -29.72
CA LEU A 417 3.43 109.38 -31.16
C LEU A 417 2.11 109.80 -31.82
N LYS A 418 0.96 109.28 -31.36
CA LYS A 418 -0.37 109.66 -31.89
C LYS A 418 -0.87 111.02 -31.39
N ASN A 419 -0.57 111.37 -30.13
CA ASN A 419 -1.10 112.58 -29.47
C ASN A 419 -0.39 113.90 -29.84
N ASN A 420 0.69 113.86 -30.63
CA ASN A 420 1.50 115.01 -31.03
C ASN A 420 1.36 115.39 -32.52
N THR A 421 0.15 115.31 -33.08
CA THR A 421 -0.17 115.73 -34.45
C THR A 421 -0.72 117.17 -34.50
N VAL A 422 -0.23 117.99 -35.43
CA VAL A 422 -0.68 119.38 -35.68
C VAL A 422 -1.63 119.43 -36.89
N GLU A 423 -2.71 120.20 -36.80
CA GLU A 423 -3.68 120.40 -37.89
C GLU A 423 -3.31 121.63 -38.75
N ILE A 424 -3.24 121.45 -40.07
CA ILE A 424 -2.96 122.51 -41.04
C ILE A 424 -4.25 122.86 -41.80
N ILE A 425 -4.70 124.10 -41.69
CA ILE A 425 -5.89 124.64 -42.35
C ILE A 425 -5.43 125.53 -43.53
N GLU A 426 -5.85 125.23 -44.76
CA GLU A 426 -5.54 126.03 -45.96
C GLU A 426 -6.74 126.92 -46.31
N ALA A 427 -6.57 128.25 -46.22
CA ALA A 427 -7.64 129.20 -46.50
C ALA A 427 -7.08 130.58 -46.88
N LYS A 428 -7.84 131.39 -47.64
CA LYS A 428 -7.44 132.76 -48.02
C LYS A 428 -7.50 133.77 -46.86
N ASN A 429 -8.40 133.57 -45.91
CA ASN A 429 -8.57 134.46 -44.75
C ASN A 429 -8.17 133.71 -43.47
N PRO A 430 -7.70 134.41 -42.42
CA PRO A 430 -7.33 133.77 -41.15
C PRO A 430 -8.53 133.03 -40.57
N PRO A 431 -8.41 131.74 -40.19
CA PRO A 431 -9.49 131.03 -39.51
C PRO A 431 -9.74 131.67 -38.14
N THR A 432 -11.01 131.78 -37.71
CA THR A 432 -11.42 132.48 -36.48
C THR A 432 -12.11 131.58 -35.44
N THR A 433 -12.38 130.32 -35.78
CA THR A 433 -13.06 129.34 -34.90
C THR A 433 -12.27 128.02 -34.88
N GLY A 434 -12.20 127.37 -33.72
CA GLY A 434 -11.49 126.08 -33.58
C GLY A 434 -9.97 126.19 -33.40
N LEU A 435 -9.44 127.38 -33.09
CA LEU A 435 -8.00 127.62 -32.95
C LEU A 435 -7.45 127.12 -31.60
N LYS A 436 -6.40 126.31 -31.65
CA LYS A 436 -5.65 125.84 -30.47
C LYS A 436 -4.24 126.47 -30.46
N PRO A 437 -3.85 127.21 -29.40
CA PRO A 437 -2.53 127.83 -29.30
C PRO A 437 -1.41 126.84 -29.58
N TYR A 438 -0.45 127.22 -30.43
CA TYR A 438 0.73 126.47 -30.86
C TYR A 438 0.44 125.09 -31.49
N LYS A 439 -0.81 124.80 -31.86
CA LYS A 439 -1.20 123.52 -32.51
C LYS A 439 -1.99 123.68 -33.81
N THR A 440 -2.54 124.86 -34.06
CA THR A 440 -3.22 125.17 -35.32
C THR A 440 -2.29 125.94 -36.25
N LEU A 441 -2.05 125.38 -37.44
CA LEU A 441 -1.27 125.99 -38.51
C LEU A 441 -2.23 126.47 -39.61
N TRP A 442 -2.05 127.69 -40.10
CA TRP A 442 -2.79 128.26 -41.21
C TRP A 442 -1.86 128.48 -42.39
N ARG A 443 -2.18 127.89 -43.53
CA ARG A 443 -1.49 128.16 -44.79
C ARG A 443 -2.19 129.31 -45.50
N ASP A 444 -1.59 130.49 -45.39
CA ASP A 444 -2.09 131.75 -45.96
C ASP A 444 -1.83 131.79 -47.47
N ILE A 445 -2.88 131.57 -48.27
CA ILE A 445 -2.84 131.58 -49.74
C ILE A 445 -3.38 132.88 -50.35
N SER A 446 -3.51 133.95 -49.56
CA SER A 446 -4.09 135.23 -50.01
C SER A 446 -3.36 135.85 -51.21
N ASN A 447 -2.05 135.60 -51.37
CA ASN A 447 -1.21 136.12 -52.45
C ASN A 447 -0.91 135.11 -53.59
N GLY A 448 -1.69 134.03 -53.70
CA GLY A 448 -1.45 132.96 -54.68
C GLY A 448 -0.55 131.84 -54.13
N LYS A 449 -0.50 130.69 -54.82
CA LYS A 449 0.25 129.52 -54.36
C LYS A 449 1.73 129.62 -54.80
N PRO A 450 2.70 129.26 -53.94
CA PRO A 450 2.53 128.61 -52.63
C PRO A 450 2.39 129.60 -51.47
N GLY A 451 1.35 129.40 -50.64
CA GLY A 451 1.05 130.24 -49.47
C GLY A 451 2.01 130.05 -48.29
N ILE A 452 2.08 131.05 -47.41
CA ILE A 452 3.00 131.11 -46.25
C ILE A 452 2.34 130.43 -45.03
N LEU A 453 3.05 129.53 -44.34
CA LEU A 453 2.54 128.87 -43.13
C LEU A 453 2.70 129.78 -41.90
N LYS A 454 1.59 130.03 -41.20
CA LYS A 454 1.52 130.79 -39.95
C LYS A 454 0.97 129.92 -38.82
N ILE A 455 1.47 130.04 -37.61
CA ILE A 455 0.97 129.33 -36.41
C ILE A 455 0.15 130.27 -35.52
N TRP A 456 -0.94 129.77 -34.96
CA TRP A 456 -1.74 130.52 -33.99
C TRP A 456 -1.09 130.44 -32.61
N THR A 457 -0.64 131.56 -32.04
CA THR A 457 0.03 131.59 -30.73
C THR A 457 -0.95 131.69 -29.56
N GLY A 458 -2.26 131.79 -29.84
CA GLY A 458 -3.31 132.09 -28.85
C GLY A 458 -3.76 133.54 -28.87
N THR A 459 -2.95 134.45 -29.40
CA THR A 459 -3.26 135.88 -29.51
C THR A 459 -3.02 136.45 -30.91
N ALA A 460 -2.08 135.88 -31.70
CA ALA A 460 -1.78 136.32 -33.07
C ALA A 460 -1.32 135.16 -33.97
N TRP A 461 -1.27 135.40 -35.28
CA TRP A 461 -0.71 134.47 -36.28
C TRP A 461 0.74 134.86 -36.61
N GLU A 462 1.71 133.97 -36.34
CA GLU A 462 3.14 134.19 -36.60
C GLU A 462 3.70 133.26 -37.68
N SER A 463 4.62 133.75 -38.53
CA SER A 463 5.19 132.99 -39.66
C SER A 463 6.21 131.94 -39.20
N VAL A 464 6.20 130.74 -39.80
CA VAL A 464 7.09 129.63 -39.47
C VAL A 464 8.02 129.30 -40.65
N VAL A 465 9.34 129.17 -40.42
CA VAL A 465 10.36 128.78 -41.43
C VAL A 465 11.42 127.87 -40.76
N PRO A 466 11.99 126.80 -41.37
CA PRO A 466 11.54 125.92 -42.47
C PRO A 466 11.43 124.40 -42.10
N ASP A 467 10.71 123.68 -42.97
CA ASP A 467 10.67 122.25 -43.40
C ASP A 467 11.01 121.04 -42.46
N PRO A 468 9.99 120.22 -42.06
CA PRO A 468 10.14 118.94 -41.35
C PRO A 468 9.67 117.67 -42.13
N GLU A 469 9.52 117.67 -43.47
CA GLU A 469 8.82 116.56 -44.17
C GLU A 469 9.65 115.28 -44.42
N THR A 470 10.98 115.28 -44.27
CA THR A 470 11.83 114.08 -44.51
C THR A 470 12.07 113.20 -43.27
N ILE A 471 12.02 113.75 -42.05
CA ILE A 471 12.32 112.98 -40.81
C ILE A 471 11.14 112.10 -40.36
N LYS A 472 9.90 112.42 -40.75
CA LYS A 472 8.71 111.69 -40.27
C LYS A 472 8.53 110.29 -40.87
N LYS A 473 9.01 110.02 -42.09
CA LYS A 473 8.67 108.79 -42.81
C LYS A 473 9.65 107.65 -42.53
N GLU A 474 10.96 107.91 -42.54
CA GLU A 474 11.99 106.88 -42.28
C GLU A 474 12.01 106.42 -40.81
N THR A 475 11.81 107.33 -39.84
CA THR A 475 11.87 106.96 -38.41
C THR A 475 10.65 106.12 -37.98
N ILE A 476 9.47 106.38 -38.55
CA ILE A 476 8.25 105.63 -38.18
C ILE A 476 8.26 104.22 -38.81
N GLU A 477 8.77 104.06 -40.04
CA GLU A 477 8.89 102.74 -40.67
C GLU A 477 9.95 101.85 -39.99
N GLN A 478 11.10 102.41 -39.61
CA GLN A 478 12.15 101.66 -38.92
C GLN A 478 11.73 101.23 -37.51
N VAL A 479 11.09 102.12 -36.74
CA VAL A 479 10.59 101.79 -35.38
C VAL A 479 9.52 100.70 -35.43
N ASN A 480 8.61 100.73 -36.41
CA ASN A 480 7.60 99.67 -36.54
C ASN A 480 8.24 98.32 -36.93
N LYS A 481 9.30 98.33 -37.74
CA LYS A 481 10.02 97.12 -38.15
C LYS A 481 10.78 96.49 -36.99
N ASP A 482 11.43 97.30 -36.16
CA ASP A 482 12.17 96.85 -34.98
C ASP A 482 11.23 96.35 -33.86
N ILE A 483 10.04 96.94 -33.73
CA ILE A 483 8.99 96.44 -32.80
C ILE A 483 8.48 95.06 -33.23
N GLU A 484 8.19 94.84 -34.52
CA GLU A 484 7.70 93.55 -35.01
C GLU A 484 8.78 92.46 -34.99
N SER A 485 10.05 92.79 -35.24
CA SER A 485 11.13 91.80 -35.08
C SER A 485 11.31 91.37 -33.63
N THR A 486 11.26 92.32 -32.69
CA THR A 486 11.39 92.05 -31.24
C THR A 486 10.23 91.20 -30.72
N LYS A 487 9.01 91.46 -31.21
CA LYS A 487 7.80 90.69 -30.85
C LYS A 487 7.87 89.24 -31.37
N THR A 488 8.41 89.05 -32.58
CA THR A 488 8.60 87.72 -33.17
C THR A 488 9.64 86.90 -32.41
N GLU A 489 10.76 87.51 -32.02
CA GLU A 489 11.84 86.84 -31.27
C GLU A 489 11.44 86.52 -29.83
N LEU A 490 10.67 87.41 -29.18
CA LEU A 490 10.10 87.16 -27.86
C LEU A 490 9.08 86.00 -27.88
N ASN A 491 8.19 85.95 -28.88
CA ASN A 491 7.26 84.84 -29.05
C ASN A 491 7.98 83.50 -29.25
N LYS A 492 9.10 83.49 -30.00
CA LYS A 492 9.90 82.29 -30.19
C LYS A 492 10.54 81.80 -28.89
N LYS A 493 11.11 82.69 -28.07
CA LYS A 493 11.67 82.35 -26.75
C LYS A 493 10.60 81.85 -25.77
N VAL A 494 9.39 82.42 -25.81
CA VAL A 494 8.25 81.94 -25.00
C VAL A 494 7.81 80.55 -25.45
N GLN A 495 7.77 80.29 -26.76
CA GLN A 495 7.42 78.98 -27.32
C GLN A 495 8.47 77.91 -26.95
N GLU A 496 9.76 78.24 -27.02
CA GLU A 496 10.85 77.34 -26.62
C GLU A 496 10.79 77.02 -25.12
N ALA A 497 10.54 78.01 -24.26
CA ALA A 497 10.32 77.80 -22.83
C ALA A 497 9.08 76.95 -22.53
N GLN A 498 7.98 77.13 -23.27
CA GLN A 498 6.77 76.30 -23.16
C GLN A 498 7.03 74.85 -23.59
N ASN A 499 7.76 74.64 -24.68
CA ASN A 499 8.11 73.30 -25.16
C ASN A 499 9.02 72.57 -24.16
N GLN A 500 9.96 73.29 -23.54
CA GLN A 500 10.86 72.72 -22.51
C GLN A 500 10.09 72.38 -21.22
N ALA A 501 9.18 73.24 -20.77
CA ALA A 501 8.29 72.97 -19.63
C ALA A 501 7.34 71.79 -19.92
N THR A 502 6.84 71.66 -21.15
CA THR A 502 5.98 70.53 -21.55
C THR A 502 6.75 69.21 -21.60
N GLY A 503 8.01 69.23 -22.07
CA GLY A 503 8.90 68.07 -22.03
C GLY A 503 9.19 67.59 -20.61
N GLN A 504 9.52 68.50 -19.70
CA GLN A 504 9.73 68.19 -18.29
C GLN A 504 8.45 67.70 -17.59
N PHE A 505 7.29 68.28 -17.93
CA PHE A 505 6.00 67.81 -17.41
C PHE A 505 5.69 66.37 -17.84
N ASN A 506 6.00 66.01 -19.09
CA ASN A 506 5.84 64.64 -19.58
C ASN A 506 6.80 63.65 -18.90
N GLU A 507 8.07 64.02 -18.66
CA GLU A 507 9.01 63.19 -17.90
C GLU A 507 8.55 62.97 -16.45
N VAL A 508 8.05 64.01 -15.78
CA VAL A 508 7.47 63.91 -14.43
C VAL A 508 6.20 63.05 -14.43
N GLN A 509 5.34 63.17 -15.45
CA GLN A 509 4.15 62.33 -15.61
C GLN A 509 4.50 60.86 -15.83
N GLU A 510 5.51 60.55 -16.65
CA GLU A 510 6.02 59.19 -16.84
C GLU A 510 6.67 58.64 -15.55
N GLY A 511 7.41 59.47 -14.81
CA GLY A 511 7.95 59.14 -13.50
C GLY A 511 6.86 58.81 -12.48
N LEU A 512 5.81 59.63 -12.40
CA LEU A 512 4.63 59.40 -11.54
C LEU A 512 3.86 58.13 -11.94
N GLN A 513 3.72 57.84 -13.24
CA GLN A 513 3.14 56.58 -13.70
C GLN A 513 4.02 55.37 -13.32
N GLY A 514 5.35 55.52 -13.34
CA GLY A 514 6.28 54.51 -12.84
C GLY A 514 6.14 54.25 -11.33
N VAL A 515 5.98 55.30 -10.54
CA VAL A 515 5.70 55.20 -9.10
C VAL A 515 4.34 54.53 -8.85
N ASN A 516 3.30 54.91 -9.59
CA ASN A 516 1.97 54.31 -9.46
C ASN A 516 1.97 52.81 -9.79
N ARG A 517 2.69 52.39 -10.84
CA ARG A 517 2.91 50.97 -11.14
C ARG A 517 3.67 50.26 -10.02
N THR A 518 4.62 50.93 -9.38
CA THR A 518 5.38 50.37 -8.26
C THR A 518 4.49 50.18 -7.03
N ILE A 519 3.62 51.15 -6.71
CA ILE A 519 2.63 51.06 -5.63
C ILE A 519 1.65 49.92 -5.90
N SER A 520 1.08 49.81 -7.10
CA SER A 520 0.19 48.69 -7.45
C SER A 520 0.90 47.33 -7.38
N ASN A 521 2.19 47.27 -7.73
CA ASN A 521 2.98 46.04 -7.55
C ASN A 521 3.22 45.70 -6.07
N ILE A 522 3.35 46.70 -5.20
CA ILE A 522 3.47 46.51 -3.74
C ILE A 522 2.14 46.06 -3.15
N GLU A 523 1.02 46.69 -3.53
CA GLU A 523 -0.33 46.30 -3.12
C GLU A 523 -0.67 44.86 -3.56
N ASN A 524 -0.33 44.50 -4.81
CA ASN A 524 -0.49 43.13 -5.29
C ASN A 524 0.36 42.13 -4.50
N LYS A 525 1.61 42.48 -4.17
CA LYS A 525 2.48 41.64 -3.32
C LYS A 525 1.95 41.54 -1.89
N GLN A 526 1.35 42.60 -1.35
CA GLN A 526 0.73 42.59 -0.03
C GLN A 526 -0.52 41.69 0.00
N GLY A 527 -1.36 41.74 -1.04
CA GLY A 527 -2.46 40.80 -1.21
C GLY A 527 -2.02 39.33 -1.41
N GLU A 528 -0.86 39.09 -2.03
CA GLU A 528 -0.25 37.75 -2.07
C GLU A 528 0.28 37.30 -0.70
N ILE A 529 0.86 38.20 0.08
CA ILE A 529 1.31 37.93 1.44
C ILE A 529 0.11 37.59 2.33
N ASP A 530 -0.97 38.36 2.29
CA ASP A 530 -2.20 38.07 3.06
C ASP A 530 -2.77 36.69 2.71
N LYS A 531 -2.85 36.35 1.41
CA LYS A 531 -3.27 35.01 0.98
C LYS A 531 -2.37 33.90 1.52
N LYS A 532 -1.05 34.11 1.55
CA LYS A 532 -0.08 33.16 2.11
C LYS A 532 -0.21 33.04 3.63
N VAL A 533 -0.44 34.15 4.33
CA VAL A 533 -0.68 34.17 5.80
C VAL A 533 -1.96 33.42 6.13
N THR A 534 -3.07 33.67 5.43
CA THR A 534 -4.34 32.94 5.64
C THR A 534 -4.18 31.45 5.33
N LYS A 535 -3.45 31.09 4.26
CA LYS A 535 -3.13 29.69 3.93
C LYS A 535 -2.33 29.04 5.06
N PHE A 536 -1.34 29.74 5.60
CA PHE A 536 -0.52 29.25 6.70
C PHE A 536 -1.31 29.07 8.00
N GLU A 537 -2.25 29.97 8.32
CA GLU A 537 -3.17 29.82 9.46
C GLU A 537 -4.09 28.60 9.29
N GLN A 538 -4.61 28.37 8.07
CA GLN A 538 -5.40 27.17 7.76
C GLN A 538 -4.57 25.89 7.92
N ASP A 539 -3.36 25.87 7.37
CA ASP A 539 -2.46 24.71 7.46
C ASP A 539 -2.05 24.46 8.94
N SER A 540 -1.77 25.51 9.72
CA SER A 540 -1.46 25.42 11.16
C SER A 540 -2.63 24.85 11.98
N ASN A 541 -3.86 25.28 11.69
CA ASN A 541 -5.05 24.71 12.31
C ASN A 541 -5.28 23.24 11.90
N GLY A 542 -4.95 22.89 10.66
CA GLY A 542 -4.94 21.50 10.18
C GLY A 542 -3.93 20.63 10.93
N PHE A 543 -2.71 21.14 11.17
CA PHE A 543 -1.70 20.48 11.99
C PHE A 543 -2.16 20.31 13.44
N LYS A 544 -2.75 21.34 14.05
CA LYS A 544 -3.33 21.25 15.42
C LYS A 544 -4.36 20.14 15.53
N THR A 545 -5.30 20.08 14.58
CA THR A 545 -6.34 19.05 14.55
C THR A 545 -5.75 17.65 14.37
N SER A 546 -4.71 17.53 13.54
CA SER A 546 -3.99 16.27 13.31
C SER A 546 -3.27 15.79 14.58
N ILE A 547 -2.62 16.69 15.31
CA ILE A 547 -1.97 16.40 16.60
C ILE A 547 -3.01 15.94 17.63
N GLU A 548 -4.12 16.67 17.79
CA GLU A 548 -5.19 16.29 18.72
C GLU A 548 -5.79 14.90 18.40
N SER A 549 -5.92 14.56 17.12
CA SER A 549 -6.37 13.22 16.70
C SER A 549 -5.33 12.14 17.01
N LEU A 550 -4.04 12.42 16.84
CA LEU A 550 -2.96 11.48 17.13
C LEU A 550 -2.85 11.23 18.64
N THR A 551 -2.95 12.28 19.46
CA THR A 551 -2.94 12.15 20.93
C THR A 551 -4.09 11.27 21.43
N LYS A 552 -5.30 11.43 20.88
CA LYS A 552 -6.44 10.55 21.21
C LYS A 552 -6.18 9.09 20.82
N LYS A 553 -5.61 8.84 19.64
CA LYS A 553 -5.24 7.48 19.20
C LYS A 553 -4.19 6.86 20.10
N ASP A 554 -3.20 7.62 20.56
CA ASP A 554 -2.18 7.13 21.50
C ASP A 554 -2.78 6.74 22.85
N THR A 555 -3.75 7.52 23.36
CA THR A 555 -4.53 7.16 24.56
C THR A 555 -5.34 5.88 24.35
N ASP A 556 -6.04 5.74 23.21
CA ASP A 556 -6.81 4.53 22.88
C ASP A 556 -5.91 3.29 22.76
N ILE A 557 -4.75 3.42 22.12
CA ILE A 557 -3.77 2.34 22.01
C ILE A 557 -3.28 1.94 23.39
N SER A 558 -2.97 2.90 24.26
CA SER A 558 -2.55 2.66 25.64
C SER A 558 -3.61 1.89 26.44
N ASN A 559 -4.89 2.28 26.30
CA ASN A 559 -6.01 1.60 26.96
C ASN A 559 -6.18 0.16 26.46
N LYS A 560 -6.12 -0.06 25.14
CA LYS A 560 -6.19 -1.41 24.56
C LYS A 560 -5.04 -2.29 25.02
N LEU A 561 -3.85 -1.71 25.18
CA LEU A 561 -2.67 -2.43 25.64
C LEU A 561 -2.84 -2.89 27.10
N ASN A 562 -3.43 -2.07 27.96
CA ASN A 562 -3.77 -2.47 29.33
C ASN A 562 -4.79 -3.64 29.34
N THR A 563 -5.75 -3.67 28.40
CA THR A 563 -6.67 -4.82 28.25
C THR A 563 -5.94 -6.09 27.80
N VAL A 564 -4.95 -5.96 26.90
CA VAL A 564 -4.10 -7.08 26.47
C VAL A 564 -3.29 -7.63 27.65
N GLU A 565 -2.68 -6.77 28.47
CA GLU A 565 -1.97 -7.16 29.70
C GLU A 565 -2.89 -7.94 30.66
N GLN A 566 -4.10 -7.44 30.92
CA GLN A 566 -5.08 -8.14 31.75
C GLN A 566 -5.48 -9.51 31.17
N THR A 567 -5.67 -9.59 29.86
CA THR A 567 -6.05 -10.84 29.17
C THR A 567 -4.90 -11.86 29.22
N VAL A 568 -3.66 -11.41 29.09
CA VAL A 568 -2.46 -12.24 29.22
C VAL A 568 -2.39 -12.85 30.62
N GLU A 569 -2.61 -12.05 31.67
CA GLU A 569 -2.60 -12.54 33.06
C GLU A 569 -3.71 -13.58 33.34
N VAL A 570 -4.93 -13.33 32.86
CA VAL A 570 -6.02 -14.32 32.97
C VAL A 570 -5.70 -15.61 32.21
N THR A 571 -5.07 -15.49 31.03
CA THR A 571 -4.69 -16.66 30.21
C THR A 571 -3.59 -17.46 30.89
N LYS A 572 -2.57 -16.82 31.48
CA LYS A 572 -1.53 -17.51 32.27
C LYS A 572 -2.14 -18.32 33.41
N LYS A 573 -3.05 -17.71 34.17
CA LYS A 573 -3.77 -18.40 35.26
C LYS A 573 -4.52 -19.63 34.74
N THR A 574 -5.24 -19.48 33.63
CA THR A 574 -5.97 -20.59 33.00
C THR A 574 -5.02 -21.71 32.57
N ILE A 575 -3.87 -21.38 31.98
CA ILE A 575 -2.85 -22.37 31.61
C ILE A 575 -2.35 -23.13 32.85
N SER A 576 -2.06 -22.43 33.94
CA SER A 576 -1.66 -23.05 35.20
C SER A 576 -2.74 -23.97 35.79
N ASP A 577 -4.01 -23.57 35.75
CA ASP A 577 -5.12 -24.41 36.21
C ASP A 577 -5.24 -25.71 35.37
N VAL A 578 -5.05 -25.61 34.06
CA VAL A 578 -5.05 -26.80 33.17
C VAL A 578 -3.79 -27.65 33.43
N GLN A 579 -2.61 -27.07 33.68
CA GLN A 579 -1.40 -27.83 34.03
C GLN A 579 -1.56 -28.64 35.32
N GLN A 580 -2.21 -28.05 36.34
CA GLN A 580 -2.55 -28.76 37.56
C GLN A 580 -3.48 -29.94 37.26
N THR A 581 -4.56 -29.70 36.50
CA THR A 581 -5.53 -30.74 36.12
C THR A 581 -4.86 -31.88 35.33
N THR A 582 -3.97 -31.55 34.38
CA THR A 582 -3.21 -32.53 33.59
C THR A 582 -2.30 -33.37 34.48
N SER A 583 -1.66 -32.76 35.48
CA SER A 583 -0.80 -33.46 36.46
C SER A 583 -1.60 -34.42 37.34
N GLU A 584 -2.79 -34.01 37.79
CA GLU A 584 -3.72 -34.86 38.54
C GLU A 584 -4.20 -36.05 37.70
N LEU A 585 -4.61 -35.82 36.45
CA LEU A 585 -5.01 -36.87 35.52
C LEU A 585 -3.88 -37.86 35.23
N LYS A 586 -2.64 -37.38 35.08
CA LYS A 586 -1.45 -38.22 34.88
C LYS A 586 -1.25 -39.15 36.08
N LYS A 587 -1.37 -38.62 37.30
CA LYS A 587 -1.30 -39.41 38.53
C LYS A 587 -2.40 -40.47 38.58
N THR A 588 -3.66 -40.10 38.37
CA THR A 588 -4.79 -41.04 38.35
C THR A 588 -4.62 -42.12 37.30
N THR A 589 -4.10 -41.78 36.12
CA THR A 589 -3.87 -42.72 35.01
C THR A 589 -2.82 -43.77 35.39
N THR A 590 -1.71 -43.35 36.00
CA THR A 590 -0.68 -44.27 36.53
C THR A 590 -1.24 -45.17 37.64
N GLU A 591 -2.06 -44.64 38.54
CA GLU A 591 -2.70 -45.45 39.60
C GLU A 591 -3.65 -46.52 39.04
N ILE A 592 -4.39 -46.21 37.97
CA ILE A 592 -5.27 -47.17 37.29
C ILE A 592 -4.43 -48.29 36.64
N GLU A 593 -3.34 -47.93 35.97
CA GLU A 593 -2.42 -48.89 35.34
C GLU A 593 -1.83 -49.87 36.37
N GLU A 594 -1.33 -49.34 37.50
CA GLU A 594 -0.80 -50.18 38.59
C GLU A 594 -1.88 -51.11 39.16
N LYS A 595 -3.10 -50.61 39.37
CA LYS A 595 -4.21 -51.42 39.87
C LYS A 595 -4.59 -52.51 38.88
N ALA A 596 -4.64 -52.20 37.58
CA ALA A 596 -4.90 -53.18 36.52
C ALA A 596 -3.82 -54.27 36.46
N GLY A 597 -2.55 -53.89 36.56
CA GLY A 597 -1.42 -54.83 36.66
C GLY A 597 -1.54 -55.77 37.87
N LYS A 598 -1.81 -55.23 39.05
CA LYS A 598 -2.02 -56.02 40.29
C LYS A 598 -3.21 -56.98 40.19
N ILE A 599 -4.29 -56.58 39.51
CA ILE A 599 -5.45 -57.45 39.25
C ILE A 599 -5.04 -58.60 38.31
N SER A 600 -4.28 -58.31 37.26
CA SER A 600 -3.77 -59.31 36.31
C SER A 600 -2.90 -60.36 37.02
N GLU A 601 -1.96 -59.93 37.87
CA GLU A 601 -1.10 -60.84 38.64
C GLU A 601 -1.90 -61.74 39.60
N LYS A 602 -2.87 -61.16 40.33
CA LYS A 602 -3.76 -61.93 41.22
C LYS A 602 -4.58 -62.96 40.46
N LEU A 603 -5.05 -62.64 39.26
CA LEU A 603 -5.82 -63.58 38.44
C LEU A 603 -4.98 -64.78 38.02
N THR A 604 -3.75 -64.56 37.54
CA THR A 604 -2.82 -65.64 37.18
C THR A 604 -2.52 -66.55 38.39
N SER A 605 -2.44 -65.97 39.59
CA SER A 605 -2.29 -66.73 40.84
C SER A 605 -3.54 -67.54 41.20
N VAL A 606 -4.75 -67.02 40.98
CA VAL A 606 -6.00 -67.76 41.18
C VAL A 606 -6.15 -68.88 40.16
N GLU A 607 -5.81 -68.63 38.90
CA GLU A 607 -5.85 -69.62 37.82
C GLU A 607 -4.93 -70.81 38.12
N THR A 608 -3.69 -70.53 38.48
CA THR A 608 -2.73 -71.57 38.86
C THR A 608 -3.23 -72.38 40.06
N LYS A 609 -3.87 -71.75 41.05
CA LYS A 609 -4.45 -72.44 42.21
C LYS A 609 -5.66 -73.32 41.85
N VAL A 610 -6.61 -72.80 41.07
CA VAL A 610 -7.80 -73.58 40.62
C VAL A 610 -7.38 -74.76 39.73
N ASN A 611 -6.39 -74.57 38.86
CA ASN A 611 -5.88 -75.62 37.97
C ASN A 611 -5.04 -76.69 38.70
N SER A 612 -4.50 -76.38 39.88
CA SER A 612 -3.72 -77.33 40.70
C SER A 612 -4.56 -78.12 41.72
N ASP A 613 -5.81 -77.73 41.99
CA ASP A 613 -6.78 -78.50 42.80
C ASP A 613 -7.43 -79.68 42.02
N LYS A 614 -6.62 -80.49 41.31
CA LYS A 614 -7.07 -81.65 40.51
C LYS A 614 -7.48 -82.89 41.33
N ALA A 615 -7.47 -82.83 42.65
CA ALA A 615 -7.75 -83.98 43.51
C ALA A 615 -9.25 -84.06 43.91
N GLY A 616 -10.03 -84.85 43.15
CA GLY A 616 -11.24 -85.54 43.64
C GLY A 616 -12.51 -84.74 43.95
N GLY A 617 -12.52 -83.40 43.88
CA GLY A 617 -13.67 -82.57 44.28
C GLY A 617 -14.49 -81.91 43.16
N ARG A 618 -14.05 -82.00 41.90
CA ARG A 618 -14.67 -81.26 40.77
C ARG A 618 -15.73 -82.08 40.04
N ASN A 619 -16.84 -81.44 39.67
CA ASN A 619 -17.85 -82.04 38.81
C ASN A 619 -17.30 -82.18 37.38
N LEU A 620 -17.30 -83.40 36.86
CA LEU A 620 -16.81 -83.72 35.52
C LEU A 620 -17.90 -83.62 34.45
N VAL A 621 -19.17 -83.42 34.81
CA VAL A 621 -20.28 -83.33 33.85
C VAL A 621 -20.46 -81.89 33.38
N LEU A 622 -20.39 -81.65 32.08
CA LEU A 622 -20.71 -80.36 31.46
C LEU A 622 -22.24 -80.15 31.39
N LYS A 623 -22.68 -78.90 31.53
CA LYS A 623 -24.10 -78.46 31.48
C LYS A 623 -25.00 -79.28 32.41
N SER A 624 -24.51 -79.46 33.63
CA SER A 624 -25.02 -80.49 34.55
C SER A 624 -26.22 -80.05 35.41
N ASN A 625 -26.54 -78.76 35.46
CA ASN A 625 -27.71 -78.18 36.15
C ASN A 625 -28.78 -77.68 35.17
N VAL A 626 -29.13 -78.55 34.23
CA VAL A 626 -30.25 -78.32 33.31
C VAL A 626 -31.40 -79.19 33.77
N LYS A 627 -32.50 -78.56 34.17
CA LYS A 627 -33.71 -79.27 34.57
C LYS A 627 -34.43 -79.82 33.34
N TYR A 628 -34.88 -81.07 33.42
CA TYR A 628 -35.70 -81.66 32.38
C TYR A 628 -36.69 -82.68 32.96
N GLU A 629 -37.85 -82.77 32.32
CA GLU A 629 -38.87 -83.79 32.57
C GLU A 629 -39.07 -84.60 31.28
N LYS A 630 -38.78 -85.89 31.31
CA LYS A 630 -38.81 -86.74 30.10
C LYS A 630 -39.51 -88.06 30.34
N THR A 631 -40.29 -88.51 29.36
CA THR A 631 -40.84 -89.87 29.28
C THR A 631 -39.92 -90.83 28.52
N ASP A 632 -38.85 -90.33 27.90
CA ASP A 632 -37.89 -91.13 27.14
C ASP A 632 -37.12 -92.12 28.02
N TYR A 633 -36.75 -93.26 27.44
CA TYR A 633 -35.90 -94.24 28.11
C TYR A 633 -34.47 -93.71 28.29
N LEU A 634 -33.86 -93.14 27.23
CA LEU A 634 -32.64 -92.35 27.33
C LEU A 634 -33.01 -90.94 27.78
N ILE A 635 -32.69 -90.63 29.03
CA ILE A 635 -33.00 -89.33 29.63
C ILE A 635 -32.07 -88.27 29.04
N ASN A 636 -30.76 -88.47 29.11
CA ASN A 636 -29.79 -87.57 28.52
C ASN A 636 -28.44 -88.25 28.29
N GLN A 637 -27.64 -87.72 27.37
CA GLN A 637 -26.23 -88.04 27.24
C GLN A 637 -25.40 -86.82 27.58
N TYR A 638 -24.50 -86.99 28.53
CA TYR A 638 -23.63 -85.97 29.06
C TYR A 638 -22.23 -86.08 28.47
N SER A 639 -21.65 -84.92 28.15
CA SER A 639 -20.22 -84.78 27.84
C SER A 639 -19.44 -84.48 29.12
N LEU A 640 -18.26 -85.06 29.24
CA LEU A 640 -17.40 -84.89 30.41
C LEU A 640 -16.22 -83.96 30.14
N THR A 641 -15.64 -83.38 31.19
CA THR A 641 -14.48 -82.47 31.13
C THR A 641 -13.16 -83.20 30.84
N GLU A 642 -13.10 -84.51 31.08
CA GLU A 642 -11.94 -85.37 30.84
C GLU A 642 -12.37 -86.80 30.45
N ASN A 643 -11.40 -87.60 29.97
CA ASN A 643 -11.63 -89.00 29.60
C ASN A 643 -11.88 -89.87 30.84
N PHE A 644 -12.74 -90.87 30.70
CA PHE A 644 -12.78 -91.98 31.64
C PHE A 644 -11.47 -92.78 31.60
N PHE A 645 -10.99 -93.18 32.77
CA PHE A 645 -9.85 -94.09 32.94
C PHE A 645 -10.36 -95.45 33.42
N ALA A 646 -10.09 -96.52 32.67
CA ALA A 646 -10.60 -97.84 32.99
C ALA A 646 -10.09 -98.31 34.38
N GLY A 647 -10.99 -98.85 35.20
CA GLY A 647 -10.70 -99.31 36.56
C GLY A 647 -10.76 -98.22 37.64
N GLU A 648 -10.73 -96.95 37.26
CA GLU A 648 -10.84 -95.80 38.18
C GLU A 648 -12.27 -95.68 38.72
N GLU A 649 -12.41 -95.34 40.00
CA GLU A 649 -13.72 -95.16 40.64
C GLU A 649 -14.29 -93.77 40.34
N TYR A 650 -15.58 -93.72 40.03
CA TYR A 650 -16.34 -92.49 39.87
C TYR A 650 -17.64 -92.58 40.64
N THR A 651 -18.10 -91.46 41.16
CA THR A 651 -19.38 -91.32 41.82
C THR A 651 -20.27 -90.36 41.05
N PHE A 652 -21.37 -90.88 40.48
CA PHE A 652 -22.40 -90.10 39.83
C PHE A 652 -23.49 -89.74 40.84
N VAL A 653 -23.80 -88.46 40.97
CA VAL A 653 -24.79 -87.91 41.91
C VAL A 653 -25.89 -87.23 41.11
N ILE A 654 -27.14 -87.42 41.49
CA ILE A 654 -28.30 -86.88 40.78
C ILE A 654 -29.37 -86.43 41.75
N LYS A 655 -29.88 -85.21 41.53
CA LYS A 655 -31.12 -84.75 42.14
C LYS A 655 -32.25 -84.91 41.14
N GLY A 656 -33.24 -85.71 41.50
CA GLY A 656 -34.32 -86.05 40.60
C GLY A 656 -35.22 -87.11 41.19
N SER A 657 -36.28 -87.42 40.46
CA SER A 657 -37.21 -88.49 40.82
C SER A 657 -37.59 -89.31 39.60
N VAL A 658 -37.83 -90.59 39.84
CA VAL A 658 -38.39 -91.52 38.86
C VAL A 658 -39.67 -92.14 39.42
N PRO A 659 -40.60 -92.58 38.57
CA PRO A 659 -41.81 -93.29 38.96
C PRO A 659 -41.53 -94.55 39.79
N GLN A 660 -42.48 -94.93 40.66
CA GLN A 660 -42.39 -96.14 41.49
C GLN A 660 -42.11 -97.39 40.63
N GLY A 661 -41.07 -98.14 40.98
CA GLY A 661 -40.60 -99.32 40.22
C GLY A 661 -39.47 -99.03 39.22
N GLN A 662 -39.09 -97.76 39.01
CA GLN A 662 -37.96 -97.36 38.18
C GLN A 662 -36.77 -96.85 39.02
N LYS A 663 -35.60 -96.76 38.38
CA LYS A 663 -34.33 -96.25 38.91
C LYS A 663 -33.56 -95.55 37.80
N PHE A 664 -32.77 -94.53 38.17
CA PHE A 664 -31.80 -93.93 37.24
C PHE A 664 -30.66 -94.91 36.99
N GLY A 665 -30.40 -95.27 35.74
CA GLY A 665 -29.25 -96.09 35.39
C GLY A 665 -28.24 -95.32 34.55
N ILE A 666 -26.96 -95.62 34.79
CA ILE A 666 -25.82 -94.89 34.26
C ILE A 666 -25.07 -95.84 33.32
N TRP A 667 -24.81 -95.37 32.10
CA TRP A 667 -24.12 -96.15 31.07
C TRP A 667 -22.94 -95.38 30.45
N GLN A 668 -21.84 -96.10 30.22
CA GLN A 668 -20.73 -95.67 29.37
C GLN A 668 -20.91 -96.20 27.94
N ASN A 669 -20.00 -95.82 27.03
CA ASN A 669 -19.94 -96.36 25.67
C ASN A 669 -21.24 -96.16 24.87
N GLY A 670 -21.81 -94.94 24.94
CA GLY A 670 -23.02 -94.59 24.20
C GLY A 670 -24.29 -95.33 24.63
N GLY A 671 -24.32 -95.95 25.82
CA GLY A 671 -25.43 -96.78 26.26
C GLY A 671 -25.16 -98.28 26.23
N SER A 672 -23.95 -98.71 25.82
CA SER A 672 -23.62 -100.14 25.65
C SER A 672 -23.14 -100.80 26.95
N SER A 673 -22.57 -100.04 27.89
CA SER A 673 -21.99 -100.58 29.13
C SER A 673 -22.67 -99.98 30.35
N ASN A 674 -23.56 -100.74 31.01
CA ASN A 674 -24.15 -100.29 32.29
C ASN A 674 -23.05 -100.27 33.35
N VAL A 675 -22.88 -99.13 34.01
CA VAL A 675 -21.90 -98.98 35.09
C VAL A 675 -22.54 -98.88 36.47
N GLY A 676 -23.84 -98.66 36.57
CA GLY A 676 -24.57 -98.76 37.83
C GLY A 676 -25.95 -98.10 37.81
N TYR A 677 -26.62 -98.14 38.97
CA TYR A 677 -27.91 -97.49 39.18
C TYR A 677 -27.86 -96.58 40.40
N ALA A 678 -28.34 -95.35 40.28
CA ALA A 678 -28.37 -94.38 41.39
C ALA A 678 -29.53 -94.70 42.34
N THR A 679 -29.29 -95.64 43.25
CA THR A 679 -30.27 -96.08 44.26
C THR A 679 -29.86 -95.67 45.68
N SER A 680 -28.59 -95.33 45.90
CA SER A 680 -28.11 -94.92 47.22
C SER A 680 -28.56 -93.49 47.51
N VAL A 681 -29.15 -93.24 48.67
CA VAL A 681 -29.62 -91.91 49.07
C VAL A 681 -28.45 -91.13 49.66
N TYR A 682 -28.19 -89.93 49.13
CA TYR A 682 -27.22 -88.99 49.69
C TYR A 682 -27.89 -87.97 50.62
N ALA A 683 -29.01 -87.40 50.17
CA ALA A 683 -29.86 -86.48 50.92
C ALA A 683 -31.29 -86.51 50.35
N ASN A 684 -32.22 -85.74 50.93
CA ASN A 684 -33.61 -85.74 50.49
C ASN A 684 -33.74 -85.39 48.98
N GLY A 685 -34.20 -86.35 48.17
CA GLY A 685 -34.33 -86.21 46.71
C GLY A 685 -33.02 -86.30 45.91
N ILE A 686 -31.89 -86.62 46.55
CA ILE A 686 -30.58 -86.77 45.90
C ILE A 686 -30.10 -88.21 46.05
N THR A 687 -29.84 -88.87 44.93
CA THR A 687 -29.33 -90.25 44.86
C THR A 687 -27.98 -90.30 44.17
N TYR A 688 -27.22 -91.36 44.41
CA TYR A 688 -25.92 -91.55 43.78
C TYR A 688 -25.61 -93.01 43.49
N VAL A 689 -24.60 -93.22 42.65
CA VAL A 689 -23.95 -94.50 42.42
C VAL A 689 -22.45 -94.33 42.29
N THR A 690 -21.70 -95.22 42.91
CA THR A 690 -20.25 -95.34 42.70
C THR A 690 -19.98 -96.54 41.82
N PHE A 691 -19.13 -96.37 40.81
CA PHE A 691 -18.77 -97.40 39.85
C PHE A 691 -17.32 -97.32 39.43
N LYS A 692 -16.74 -98.44 39.01
CA LYS A 692 -15.45 -98.46 38.31
C LYS A 692 -15.70 -98.26 36.82
N ALA A 693 -15.05 -97.28 36.21
CA ALA A 693 -15.19 -97.05 34.77
C ALA A 693 -14.69 -98.25 33.97
N VAL A 694 -15.40 -98.61 32.90
CA VAL A 694 -14.98 -99.65 31.96
C VAL A 694 -14.10 -99.07 30.85
N ALA A 695 -13.45 -99.94 30.08
CA ALA A 695 -12.71 -99.52 28.89
C ALA A 695 -13.64 -98.78 27.91
N THR A 696 -13.20 -97.61 27.45
CA THR A 696 -13.95 -96.76 26.54
C THR A 696 -13.83 -97.25 25.10
N THR A 697 -14.89 -97.10 24.34
CA THR A 697 -14.92 -97.29 22.87
C THR A 697 -14.60 -95.98 22.17
N SER A 698 -14.03 -96.07 20.96
CA SER A 698 -13.65 -94.89 20.18
C SER A 698 -14.84 -93.94 19.99
N GLY A 699 -14.68 -92.67 20.39
CA GLY A 699 -15.70 -91.63 20.30
C GLY A 699 -16.65 -91.54 21.51
N ASN A 700 -16.44 -92.36 22.55
CA ASN A 700 -17.21 -92.37 23.80
C ASN A 700 -16.37 -92.12 25.05
N GLU A 701 -15.10 -91.73 24.91
CA GLU A 701 -14.14 -91.55 26.00
C GLU A 701 -14.61 -90.53 27.05
N ARG A 702 -15.48 -89.59 26.65
CA ARG A 702 -16.01 -88.49 27.47
C ARG A 702 -17.54 -88.46 27.51
N LYS A 703 -18.22 -89.59 27.29
CA LYS A 703 -19.69 -89.64 27.20
C LYS A 703 -20.30 -90.52 28.29
N LEU A 704 -21.30 -89.99 28.99
CA LEU A 704 -22.06 -90.70 30.02
C LEU A 704 -23.56 -90.59 29.72
N SER A 705 -24.24 -91.73 29.61
CA SER A 705 -25.67 -91.76 29.28
C SER A 705 -26.49 -92.11 30.52
N LEU A 706 -27.54 -91.33 30.76
CA LEU A 706 -28.49 -91.49 31.86
C LEU A 706 -29.80 -92.04 31.30
N TYR A 707 -30.31 -93.12 31.89
CA TYR A 707 -31.54 -93.78 31.46
C TYR A 707 -32.55 -93.92 32.61
N ASN A 708 -33.84 -93.97 32.25
CA ASN A 708 -34.95 -94.29 33.14
C ASN A 708 -35.21 -95.81 33.12
N TYR A 709 -34.67 -96.58 34.08
CA TYR A 709 -34.63 -98.04 33.99
C TYR A 709 -35.55 -98.75 35.01
N PRO A 710 -36.24 -99.85 34.64
CA PRO A 710 -36.51 -100.30 33.27
C PRO A 710 -37.43 -99.29 32.55
N SER A 711 -37.57 -99.39 31.24
CA SER A 711 -38.33 -98.39 30.43
C SER A 711 -39.78 -98.23 30.89
N SER A 712 -40.30 -97.00 30.85
CA SER A 712 -41.66 -96.61 31.24
C SER A 712 -42.12 -95.40 30.46
N THR A 713 -43.43 -95.24 30.35
CA THR A 713 -44.08 -94.08 29.75
C THR A 713 -44.35 -92.94 30.76
N LYS A 714 -44.06 -93.15 32.05
CA LYS A 714 -44.22 -92.13 33.10
C LYS A 714 -42.99 -91.21 33.17
N LYS A 715 -43.21 -89.93 33.45
CA LYS A 715 -42.15 -88.90 33.48
C LYS A 715 -41.09 -89.19 34.52
N SER A 716 -39.83 -89.10 34.11
CA SER A 716 -38.66 -88.91 34.98
C SER A 716 -38.37 -87.42 35.11
N ILE A 717 -37.92 -86.98 36.28
CA ILE A 717 -37.57 -85.59 36.57
C ILE A 717 -36.10 -85.57 36.99
N VAL A 718 -35.29 -84.76 36.33
CA VAL A 718 -33.94 -84.47 36.80
C VAL A 718 -33.80 -82.97 36.96
N GLU A 719 -33.28 -82.57 38.11
CA GLU A 719 -32.94 -81.18 38.38
C GLU A 719 -31.49 -80.89 38.00
N TRP A 720 -30.57 -81.74 38.46
CA TRP A 720 -29.15 -81.64 38.14
C TRP A 720 -28.45 -82.99 38.31
N VAL A 721 -27.27 -83.12 37.69
CA VAL A 721 -26.37 -84.26 37.84
C VAL A 721 -24.95 -83.80 38.16
N ALA A 722 -24.12 -84.70 38.69
CA ALA A 722 -22.70 -84.49 38.83
C ALA A 722 -21.95 -85.82 38.73
N LEU A 723 -20.68 -85.76 38.36
CA LEU A 723 -19.76 -86.90 38.37
C LEU A 723 -18.46 -86.49 39.02
N TYR A 724 -18.02 -87.22 40.03
CA TYR A 724 -16.76 -86.98 40.74
C TYR A 724 -15.85 -88.20 40.62
N LYS A 725 -14.54 -88.01 40.55
CA LYS A 725 -13.56 -89.11 40.71
C LYS A 725 -13.52 -89.55 42.18
N GLY A 726 -13.44 -90.86 42.41
CA GLY A 726 -13.46 -91.49 43.72
C GLY A 726 -14.84 -92.02 44.12
N ASN A 727 -14.94 -92.46 45.38
CA ASN A 727 -16.04 -93.25 45.91
C ASN A 727 -16.99 -92.51 46.87
N LYS A 728 -16.89 -91.18 46.95
CA LYS A 728 -17.73 -90.35 47.82
C LYS A 728 -18.69 -89.48 47.01
N PRO A 729 -20.00 -89.49 47.31
CA PRO A 729 -20.91 -88.50 46.77
C PRO A 729 -20.62 -87.12 47.36
N GLN A 730 -20.87 -86.07 46.59
CA GLN A 730 -20.64 -84.67 46.95
C GLN A 730 -21.83 -83.82 46.50
N ASP A 731 -22.04 -82.67 47.16
CA ASP A 731 -23.00 -81.67 46.73
C ASP A 731 -22.66 -81.11 45.35
N TRP A 732 -23.70 -80.79 44.57
CA TRP A 732 -23.53 -80.29 43.21
C TRP A 732 -22.74 -78.99 43.17
N THR A 733 -21.73 -78.97 42.32
CA THR A 733 -21.04 -77.77 41.84
C THR A 733 -21.06 -77.78 40.30
N PRO A 734 -21.11 -76.62 39.62
CA PRO A 734 -20.95 -76.58 38.18
C PRO A 734 -19.56 -77.10 37.78
N ALA A 735 -19.43 -77.69 36.59
CA ALA A 735 -18.11 -78.01 36.07
C ALA A 735 -17.30 -76.70 35.97
N PRO A 736 -16.00 -76.69 36.36
CA PRO A 736 -15.15 -75.50 36.27
C PRO A 736 -15.17 -74.84 34.87
N GLU A 737 -15.30 -75.66 33.84
CA GLU A 737 -15.36 -75.27 32.43
C GLU A 737 -16.70 -74.61 32.01
N ASP A 738 -17.75 -74.71 32.83
CA ASP A 738 -19.05 -74.04 32.64
C ASP A 738 -19.12 -72.67 33.36
N GLN A 739 -18.04 -72.23 34.03
CA GLN A 739 -17.95 -70.91 34.69
C GLN A 739 -17.34 -69.85 33.75
N VAL A 740 -17.46 -68.55 34.08
CA VAL A 740 -16.88 -67.44 33.29
C VAL A 740 -15.40 -67.71 33.03
N THR A 741 -15.03 -67.79 31.75
CA THR A 741 -13.68 -68.18 31.34
C THR A 741 -12.67 -67.07 31.63
N THR A 742 -11.49 -67.44 32.12
CA THR A 742 -10.34 -66.54 32.34
C THR A 742 -10.06 -65.64 31.13
N ASP A 743 -10.29 -66.14 29.92
CA ASP A 743 -10.13 -65.42 28.66
C ASP A 743 -10.94 -64.12 28.57
N GLU A 744 -12.19 -64.10 29.07
CA GLU A 744 -13.02 -62.89 29.05
C GLU A 744 -12.49 -61.80 30.00
N PHE A 745 -11.95 -62.21 31.16
CA PHE A 745 -11.42 -61.30 32.16
C PHE A 745 -10.04 -60.76 31.77
N THR A 746 -9.17 -61.62 31.21
CA THR A 746 -7.89 -61.23 30.62
C THR A 746 -8.10 -60.25 29.47
N LYS A 747 -9.08 -60.52 28.60
CA LYS A 747 -9.46 -59.63 27.50
C LYS A 747 -9.88 -58.24 28.00
N LYS A 748 -10.78 -58.16 28.98
CA LYS A 748 -11.19 -56.89 29.60
C LYS A 748 -10.02 -56.15 30.25
N THR A 749 -9.09 -56.87 30.88
CA THR A 749 -7.89 -56.27 31.50
C THR A 749 -6.97 -55.68 30.43
N THR A 750 -6.73 -56.40 29.33
CA THR A 750 -5.95 -55.89 28.18
C THR A 750 -6.63 -54.70 27.50
N GLU A 751 -7.96 -54.70 27.38
CA GLU A 751 -8.73 -53.57 26.86
C GLU A 751 -8.55 -52.32 27.74
N ILE A 752 -8.60 -52.47 29.08
CA ILE A 752 -8.34 -51.39 30.04
C ILE A 752 -6.91 -50.85 29.88
N THR A 753 -5.89 -51.71 29.80
CA THR A 753 -4.50 -51.29 29.60
C THR A 753 -4.33 -50.50 28.31
N LYS A 754 -4.91 -50.96 27.19
CA LYS A 754 -4.89 -50.23 25.91
C LYS A 754 -5.61 -48.89 25.97
N SER A 755 -6.76 -48.81 26.66
CA SER A 755 -7.45 -47.53 26.87
C SER A 755 -6.61 -46.57 27.71
N VAL A 756 -5.91 -47.05 28.73
CA VAL A 756 -5.00 -46.26 29.59
C VAL A 756 -3.80 -45.72 28.80
N GLU A 757 -3.20 -46.53 27.91
CA GLU A 757 -2.13 -46.08 27.01
C GLU A 757 -2.62 -44.95 26.07
N GLY A 758 -3.81 -45.08 25.50
CA GLY A 758 -4.41 -44.02 24.67
C GLY A 758 -4.69 -42.73 25.44
N ILE A 759 -5.08 -42.83 26.72
CA ILE A 759 -5.24 -41.68 27.62
C ILE A 759 -3.87 -41.01 27.89
N LYS A 760 -2.79 -41.78 28.12
CA LYS A 760 -1.44 -41.23 28.29
C LYS A 760 -0.96 -40.45 27.08
N GLU A 761 -1.15 -40.99 25.87
CA GLU A 761 -0.81 -40.27 24.64
C GLU A 761 -1.58 -38.95 24.51
N THR A 762 -2.86 -38.95 24.90
CA THR A 762 -3.70 -37.75 24.90
C THR A 762 -3.21 -36.73 25.92
N ILE A 763 -2.84 -37.16 27.13
CA ILE A 763 -2.23 -36.31 28.17
C ILE A 763 -0.93 -35.67 27.66
N THR A 764 -0.04 -36.45 27.02
CA THR A 764 1.20 -35.91 26.45
C THR A 764 0.95 -34.90 25.33
N LYS A 765 -0.07 -35.12 24.48
CA LYS A 765 -0.49 -34.12 23.47
C LYS A 765 -0.98 -32.83 24.12
N VAL A 766 -1.73 -32.91 25.23
CA VAL A 766 -2.18 -31.75 26.00
C VAL A 766 -1.00 -31.02 26.64
N GLU A 767 -0.03 -31.71 27.24
CA GLU A 767 1.21 -31.12 27.80
C GLU A 767 2.02 -30.37 26.71
N ASN A 768 2.16 -30.96 25.52
CA ASN A 768 2.82 -30.32 24.39
C ASN A 768 2.07 -29.07 23.89
N ASN A 769 0.74 -29.12 23.86
CA ASN A 769 -0.06 -27.96 23.49
C ASN A 769 0.04 -26.84 24.55
N GLN A 770 0.07 -27.19 25.84
CA GLN A 770 0.26 -26.23 26.94
C GLN A 770 1.56 -25.46 26.81
N SER A 771 2.69 -26.15 26.61
CA SER A 771 3.99 -25.49 26.41
C SER A 771 4.01 -24.60 25.16
N GLY A 772 3.33 -25.01 24.08
CA GLY A 772 3.10 -24.18 22.91
C GLY A 772 2.30 -22.90 23.21
N PHE A 773 1.26 -22.99 24.04
CA PHE A 773 0.50 -21.82 24.49
C PHE A 773 1.30 -20.90 25.41
N GLU A 774 2.09 -21.43 26.35
CA GLU A 774 2.96 -20.64 27.22
C GLU A 774 3.96 -19.80 26.43
N ASN A 775 4.64 -20.42 25.45
CA ASN A 775 5.59 -19.71 24.58
C ASN A 775 4.92 -18.59 23.78
N ARG A 776 3.70 -18.83 23.27
CA ARG A 776 2.92 -17.80 22.56
C ARG A 776 2.49 -16.67 23.50
N VAL A 777 2.04 -16.97 24.71
CA VAL A 777 1.64 -15.96 25.71
C VAL A 777 2.84 -15.13 26.16
N ALA A 778 4.00 -15.74 26.38
CA ALA A 778 5.24 -15.03 26.70
C ALA A 778 5.71 -14.10 25.56
N THR A 779 5.52 -14.53 24.31
CA THR A 779 5.81 -13.68 23.14
C THR A 779 4.86 -12.49 23.07
N VAL A 780 3.55 -12.70 23.29
CA VAL A 780 2.54 -11.62 23.31
C VAL A 780 2.83 -10.61 24.43
N GLU A 781 3.26 -11.07 25.62
CA GLU A 781 3.63 -10.20 26.73
C GLU A 781 4.86 -9.34 26.41
N LYS A 782 5.88 -9.93 25.80
CA LYS A 782 7.08 -9.23 25.35
C LYS A 782 6.74 -8.18 24.29
N ASP A 783 5.92 -8.55 23.30
CA ASP A 783 5.50 -7.65 22.23
C ASP A 783 4.64 -6.51 22.78
N ALA A 784 3.69 -6.80 23.69
CA ALA A 784 2.89 -5.79 24.36
C ALA A 784 3.77 -4.79 25.14
N THR A 785 4.77 -5.28 25.89
CA THR A 785 5.71 -4.43 26.62
C THR A 785 6.50 -3.52 25.68
N SER A 786 7.00 -4.06 24.56
CA SER A 786 7.75 -3.28 23.56
C SER A 786 6.86 -2.23 22.87
N ILE A 787 5.62 -2.59 22.53
CA ILE A 787 4.64 -1.66 21.98
C ILE A 787 4.33 -0.54 22.99
N LYS A 788 4.21 -0.85 24.29
CA LYS A 788 4.00 0.15 25.35
C LYS A 788 5.11 1.19 25.38
N GLN A 789 6.35 0.71 25.37
CA GLN A 789 7.54 1.56 25.36
C GLN A 789 7.57 2.47 24.12
N ASN A 790 7.28 1.92 22.95
CA ASN A 790 7.22 2.69 21.70
C ASN A 790 6.10 3.74 21.72
N VAL A 791 4.92 3.40 22.23
CA VAL A 791 3.79 4.35 22.37
C VAL A 791 4.15 5.47 23.34
N SER A 792 4.80 5.18 24.47
CA SER A 792 5.28 6.21 25.40
C SER A 792 6.36 7.11 24.77
N LEU A 793 7.27 6.55 23.97
CA LEU A 793 8.26 7.34 23.23
C LEU A 793 7.58 8.28 22.23
N ILE A 794 6.60 7.79 21.47
CA ILE A 794 5.83 8.59 20.52
C ILE A 794 5.08 9.71 21.23
N GLN A 795 4.45 9.44 22.37
CA GLN A 795 3.78 10.47 23.19
C GLN A 795 4.74 11.56 23.65
N ASN A 796 5.94 11.18 24.13
CA ASN A 796 6.95 12.14 24.55
C ASN A 796 7.42 13.00 23.37
N THR A 797 7.70 12.39 22.22
CA THR A 797 8.10 13.11 21.01
C THR A 797 6.99 14.05 20.50
N GLN A 798 5.73 13.61 20.49
CA GLN A 798 4.60 14.47 20.12
C GLN A 798 4.44 15.66 21.07
N THR A 799 4.59 15.43 22.37
CA THR A 799 4.45 16.48 23.39
C THR A 799 5.54 17.54 23.20
N GLU A 800 6.78 17.11 22.96
CA GLU A 800 7.91 18.01 22.72
C GLU A 800 7.75 18.79 21.41
N GLN A 801 7.38 18.12 20.32
CA GLN A 801 7.10 18.78 19.03
C GLN A 801 5.92 19.76 19.11
N GLY A 802 4.87 19.40 19.86
CA GLY A 802 3.73 20.28 20.11
C GLY A 802 4.12 21.54 20.87
N LYS A 803 5.04 21.43 21.84
CA LYS A 803 5.60 22.56 22.57
C LYS A 803 6.46 23.46 21.65
N GLN A 804 7.34 22.87 20.85
CA GLN A 804 8.16 23.61 19.87
C GLN A 804 7.30 24.36 18.84
N LEU A 805 6.19 23.77 18.39
CA LEU A 805 5.22 24.42 17.48
C LEU A 805 4.49 25.60 18.13
N GLN A 806 4.13 25.50 19.42
CA GLN A 806 3.55 26.63 20.16
C GLN A 806 4.55 27.77 20.36
N GLU A 807 5.80 27.44 20.68
CA GLU A 807 6.89 28.42 20.83
C GLU A 807 7.19 29.11 19.50
N ALA A 808 7.26 28.36 18.40
CA ALA A 808 7.40 28.92 17.06
C ALA A 808 6.25 29.88 16.74
N LYS A 809 4.98 29.44 16.93
CA LYS A 809 3.80 30.29 16.70
C LYS A 809 3.88 31.62 17.44
N ALA A 810 4.26 31.60 18.73
CA ALA A 810 4.43 32.83 19.52
C ALA A 810 5.53 33.74 18.96
N GLY A 811 6.64 33.17 18.46
CA GLY A 811 7.70 33.92 17.77
C GLY A 811 7.23 34.60 16.47
N TRP A 812 6.40 33.91 15.68
CA TRP A 812 5.82 34.45 14.44
C TRP A 812 4.78 35.55 14.71
N GLU A 813 3.90 35.37 15.70
CA GLU A 813 2.92 36.41 16.10
C GLU A 813 3.61 37.69 16.58
N ASN A 814 4.72 37.57 17.30
CA ASN A 814 5.54 38.72 17.70
C ASN A 814 6.20 39.41 16.50
N THR A 815 6.66 38.65 15.51
CA THR A 815 7.28 39.18 14.28
C THR A 815 6.26 39.88 13.40
N ALA A 816 5.06 39.31 13.27
CA ALA A 816 3.94 39.93 12.55
C ALA A 816 3.53 41.26 13.18
N LYS A 817 3.36 41.31 14.51
CA LYS A 817 3.10 42.58 15.24
C LYS A 817 4.22 43.60 15.08
N ALA A 818 5.48 43.17 15.04
CA ALA A 818 6.63 44.06 14.83
C ALA A 818 6.71 44.61 13.39
N LEU A 819 6.18 43.88 12.40
CA LEU A 819 6.03 44.34 11.02
C LEU A 819 4.84 45.31 10.88
N GLU A 820 3.71 45.00 11.51
CA GLU A 820 2.52 45.85 11.56
C GLU A 820 2.84 47.23 12.16
N GLY A 821 3.61 47.28 13.25
CA GLY A 821 4.06 48.54 13.87
C GLY A 821 5.13 49.33 13.08
N LYS A 822 5.74 48.76 12.03
CA LYS A 822 6.71 49.46 11.17
C LYS A 822 6.09 49.98 9.86
N VAL A 823 4.87 49.56 9.54
CA VAL A 823 4.10 49.99 8.35
C VAL A 823 2.92 50.85 8.83
N GLU A 824 3.18 51.88 9.62
CA GLU A 824 2.14 52.88 9.87
C GLU A 824 1.99 53.77 8.63
N LEU A 825 0.80 53.75 8.02
CA LEU A 825 0.35 54.58 6.89
C LEU A 825 0.72 56.08 7.03
N LYS A 826 0.97 56.55 8.25
CA LYS A 826 1.29 57.94 8.58
C LYS A 826 2.53 58.49 7.87
N GLN A 827 3.55 57.66 7.62
CA GLN A 827 4.79 58.13 6.99
C GLN A 827 4.64 58.37 5.48
N VAL A 828 3.67 57.71 4.82
CA VAL A 828 3.34 57.96 3.41
C VAL A 828 2.41 59.17 3.28
N GLU A 829 1.49 59.37 4.24
CA GLU A 829 0.65 60.58 4.29
C GLU A 829 1.48 61.87 4.50
N ASP A 830 2.50 61.83 5.37
CA ASP A 830 3.39 62.98 5.61
C ASP A 830 4.29 63.32 4.40
N TYR A 831 4.67 62.31 3.60
CA TYR A 831 5.49 62.50 2.39
C TYR A 831 4.70 63.15 1.23
N VAL A 832 3.40 62.88 1.14
CA VAL A 832 2.51 63.47 0.12
C VAL A 832 2.06 64.89 0.51
N ALA A 833 2.04 65.22 1.82
CA ALA A 833 1.62 66.53 2.33
C ALA A 833 2.59 67.69 1.99
N GLY A 834 3.79 67.42 1.47
CA GLY A 834 4.80 68.43 1.10
C GLY A 834 4.52 69.18 -0.21
N PHE A 835 3.65 68.67 -1.09
CA PHE A 835 3.40 69.28 -2.40
C PHE A 835 2.26 70.31 -2.36
N LYS A 836 2.60 71.60 -2.27
CA LYS A 836 1.65 72.72 -2.38
C LYS A 836 1.24 72.99 -3.84
N ILE A 837 0.36 72.14 -4.39
CA ILE A 837 -0.31 72.40 -5.69
C ILE A 837 -1.83 72.25 -5.50
N PRO A 838 -2.60 73.35 -5.44
CA PRO A 838 -4.04 73.33 -5.08
C PRO A 838 -4.94 72.55 -6.06
N GLU A 839 -4.55 72.45 -7.33
CA GLU A 839 -5.42 71.91 -8.40
C GLU A 839 -5.42 70.37 -8.48
N LEU A 840 -4.32 69.70 -8.08
CA LEU A 840 -4.24 68.24 -8.01
C LEU A 840 -5.03 67.66 -6.82
N LYS A 841 -5.21 68.45 -5.75
CA LYS A 841 -5.93 68.05 -4.54
C LYS A 841 -7.43 67.85 -4.79
N GLN A 842 -8.01 68.54 -5.78
CA GLN A 842 -9.44 68.45 -6.09
C GLN A 842 -9.76 67.21 -6.94
N THR A 843 -8.91 66.89 -7.92
CA THR A 843 -9.08 65.70 -8.78
C THR A 843 -8.83 64.39 -8.03
N VAL A 844 -7.85 64.36 -7.11
CA VAL A 844 -7.56 63.18 -6.29
C VAL A 844 -8.64 62.94 -5.23
N ASN A 845 -9.22 63.99 -4.64
CA ASN A 845 -10.33 63.85 -3.69
C ASN A 845 -11.63 63.39 -4.38
N GLN A 846 -11.89 63.82 -5.61
CA GLN A 846 -13.06 63.36 -6.36
C GLN A 846 -12.95 61.88 -6.74
N ASN A 847 -11.80 61.44 -7.25
CA ASN A 847 -11.58 60.03 -7.59
C ASN A 847 -11.58 59.11 -6.35
N LYS A 848 -11.12 59.60 -5.19
CA LYS A 848 -11.20 58.87 -3.91
C LYS A 848 -12.65 58.71 -3.43
N GLN A 849 -13.49 59.73 -3.60
CA GLN A 849 -14.90 59.67 -3.22
C GLN A 849 -15.68 58.74 -4.16
N ASP A 850 -15.43 58.81 -5.46
CA ASP A 850 -16.09 57.95 -6.45
C ASP A 850 -15.74 56.46 -6.24
N LEU A 851 -14.49 56.14 -5.86
CA LEU A 851 -14.06 54.78 -5.50
C LEU A 851 -14.63 54.30 -4.15
N LEU A 852 -14.78 55.18 -3.16
CA LEU A 852 -15.41 54.85 -1.87
C LEU A 852 -16.91 54.62 -2.01
N ASP A 853 -17.59 55.37 -2.89
CA ASP A 853 -19.02 55.21 -3.18
C ASP A 853 -19.30 53.93 -4.01
N GLU A 854 -18.36 53.52 -4.87
CA GLU A 854 -18.42 52.24 -5.59
C GLU A 854 -18.14 51.04 -4.66
N LEU A 855 -17.22 51.18 -3.69
CA LEU A 855 -16.96 50.17 -2.65
C LEU A 855 -18.13 50.04 -1.66
N ALA A 856 -18.74 51.15 -1.26
CA ALA A 856 -19.89 51.17 -0.36
C ALA A 856 -21.14 50.52 -0.98
N ASN A 857 -21.36 50.72 -2.29
CA ASN A 857 -22.45 50.05 -3.01
C ASN A 857 -22.25 48.53 -3.16
N LYS A 858 -21.01 48.05 -3.34
CA LYS A 858 -20.70 46.60 -3.36
C LYS A 858 -20.79 45.96 -1.97
N LEU A 859 -20.37 46.67 -0.92
CA LEU A 859 -20.42 46.18 0.47
C LEU A 859 -21.87 46.13 1.01
N ALA A 860 -22.74 47.06 0.59
CA ALA A 860 -24.13 47.12 1.03
C ALA A 860 -25.05 46.11 0.34
N THR A 861 -24.75 45.65 -0.89
CA THR A 861 -25.55 44.63 -1.60
C THR A 861 -25.21 43.19 -1.21
N GLU A 862 -24.03 42.92 -0.64
CA GLU A 862 -23.64 41.58 -0.14
C GLU A 862 -24.16 41.26 1.28
N GLN A 863 -24.40 42.28 2.13
CA GLN A 863 -24.87 42.06 3.50
C GLN A 863 -26.39 41.88 3.63
N PHE A 864 -27.21 42.38 2.70
CA PHE A 864 -28.67 42.38 2.83
C PHE A 864 -29.38 41.12 2.29
N ASN A 865 -28.66 40.24 1.58
CA ASN A 865 -29.17 38.92 1.12
C ASN A 865 -28.74 37.74 2.03
N GLN A 866 -28.33 38.02 3.27
CA GLN A 866 -27.86 36.96 4.17
C GLN A 866 -28.99 36.23 4.89
N LYS A 867 -29.13 34.96 4.52
CA LYS A 867 -29.71 33.90 5.34
C LYS A 867 -29.04 33.88 6.72
N MET A 868 -29.76 34.24 7.79
CA MET A 868 -29.25 34.10 9.16
C MET A 868 -29.18 32.61 9.50
N THR A 869 -27.99 32.05 9.37
CA THR A 869 -27.72 30.63 9.68
C THR A 869 -27.22 30.56 11.12
N MET A 870 -28.04 30.04 12.04
CA MET A 870 -27.56 29.68 13.38
C MET A 870 -27.03 28.25 13.32
N ILE A 871 -25.71 28.11 13.51
CA ILE A 871 -25.02 26.82 13.60
C ILE A 871 -24.76 26.53 15.08
N ASP A 872 -25.46 25.54 15.63
CA ASP A 872 -25.21 25.02 16.97
C ASP A 872 -24.36 23.74 16.84
N ASN A 873 -23.05 23.90 16.99
CA ASN A 873 -22.09 22.79 17.00
C ASN A 873 -21.88 22.35 18.44
N ARG A 874 -22.55 21.28 18.84
CA ARG A 874 -22.35 20.67 20.16
C ARG A 874 -21.43 19.48 20.02
N PHE A 875 -20.26 19.61 20.64
CA PHE A 875 -19.36 18.51 20.88
C PHE A 875 -19.47 18.13 22.35
N THR A 876 -20.03 16.95 22.64
CA THR A 876 -20.20 16.47 24.01
C THR A 876 -19.50 15.13 24.14
N ILE A 877 -18.52 15.07 25.05
CA ILE A 877 -17.87 13.82 25.46
C ILE A 877 -18.41 13.47 26.84
N ASN A 878 -18.93 12.25 27.00
CA ASN A 878 -19.27 11.70 28.30
C ASN A 878 -18.95 10.20 28.33
N GLU A 879 -19.22 9.57 29.46
CA GLU A 879 -18.93 8.15 29.72
C GLU A 879 -19.64 7.17 28.77
N LEU A 880 -20.67 7.62 28.03
CA LEU A 880 -21.42 6.82 27.06
C LEU A 880 -20.88 6.93 25.62
N GLY A 881 -19.94 7.85 25.35
CA GLY A 881 -19.29 8.00 24.05
C GLY A 881 -19.05 9.44 23.57
N ILE A 882 -18.69 9.59 22.29
CA ILE A 882 -18.52 10.89 21.62
C ILE A 882 -19.77 11.20 20.82
N ASN A 883 -20.44 12.30 21.14
CA ASN A 883 -21.59 12.80 20.37
C ASN A 883 -21.21 14.14 19.73
N ALA A 884 -21.12 14.16 18.41
CA ALA A 884 -20.98 15.38 17.63
C ALA A 884 -22.29 15.62 16.87
N ALA A 885 -22.99 16.69 17.25
CA ALA A 885 -24.22 17.11 16.61
C ALA A 885 -24.02 18.52 16.03
N ALA A 886 -24.19 18.63 14.72
CA ALA A 886 -24.31 19.91 14.05
C ALA A 886 -25.79 20.12 13.74
N LYS A 887 -26.40 21.08 14.45
CA LYS A 887 -27.78 21.50 14.20
C LYS A 887 -27.74 22.84 13.47
N LYS A 888 -28.22 22.85 12.23
CA LYS A 888 -28.35 24.04 11.40
C LYS A 888 -29.81 24.45 11.38
N THR A 889 -30.09 25.63 11.92
CA THR A 889 -31.43 26.22 11.94
C THR A 889 -31.44 27.40 10.97
N GLU A 890 -32.16 27.26 9.87
CA GLU A 890 -32.25 28.30 8.85
C GLU A 890 -33.58 29.05 9.02
N VAL A 891 -33.51 30.33 9.37
CA VAL A 891 -34.68 31.21 9.53
C VAL A 891 -34.73 32.18 8.35
N TYR A 892 -35.84 32.15 7.61
CA TYR A 892 -36.07 33.01 6.45
C TYR A 892 -36.89 34.24 6.87
N THR A 893 -36.46 35.45 6.48
CA THR A 893 -37.22 36.69 6.68
C THR A 893 -38.27 36.91 5.57
N ILE A 894 -39.24 37.77 5.89
CA ILE A 894 -40.59 37.93 5.28
C ILE A 894 -40.65 38.03 3.75
N GLU A 895 -39.61 38.47 3.04
CA GLU A 895 -39.68 38.72 1.59
C GLU A 895 -39.53 37.47 0.70
N GLN A 896 -39.24 36.29 1.26
CA GLN A 896 -39.10 35.05 0.47
C GLN A 896 -40.32 34.11 0.54
N ALA A 897 -41.37 34.45 1.29
CA ALA A 897 -42.63 33.70 1.28
C ALA A 897 -43.65 34.42 0.40
N ASN A 898 -43.68 34.10 -0.89
CA ASN A 898 -44.74 34.57 -1.79
C ASN A 898 -46.11 34.25 -1.18
N GLY A 899 -46.88 35.31 -0.94
CA GLY A 899 -48.02 35.32 -0.05
C GLY A 899 -49.11 34.32 -0.42
N GLN A 900 -49.38 33.39 0.48
CA GLN A 900 -50.72 32.90 0.87
C GLN A 900 -50.52 31.81 1.94
N PHE A 901 -50.90 32.11 3.18
CA PHE A 901 -51.04 31.18 4.32
C PHE A 901 -49.76 30.65 5.00
N ALA A 902 -49.06 31.49 5.75
CA ALA A 902 -48.54 31.15 7.09
C ALA A 902 -48.07 32.44 7.78
N LYS A 903 -48.64 32.77 8.94
CA LYS A 903 -48.35 34.01 9.68
C LYS A 903 -47.05 33.94 10.52
N ASP A 904 -46.39 32.77 10.56
CA ASP A 904 -45.24 32.48 11.42
C ASP A 904 -44.05 31.96 10.58
N SER A 905 -42.82 32.37 10.95
CA SER A 905 -41.57 32.08 10.24
C SER A 905 -41.31 30.57 10.05
N TYR A 906 -40.97 30.15 8.82
CA TYR A 906 -40.59 28.77 8.51
C TYR A 906 -39.14 28.50 8.95
N VAL A 907 -38.95 27.47 9.77
CA VAL A 907 -37.64 27.04 10.30
C VAL A 907 -37.27 25.70 9.66
N ARG A 908 -36.19 25.67 8.86
CA ARG A 908 -35.63 24.40 8.35
C ARG A 908 -34.56 23.91 9.32
N ASP A 909 -34.88 22.85 10.05
CA ASP A 909 -33.95 22.14 10.94
C ASP A 909 -33.23 21.05 10.15
N MET A 910 -31.93 21.22 9.91
CA MET A 910 -31.05 20.16 9.42
C MET A 910 -30.21 19.66 10.59
N GLU A 911 -30.23 18.35 10.81
CA GLU A 911 -29.49 17.72 11.91
C GLU A 911 -28.63 16.57 11.38
N THR A 912 -27.33 16.71 11.57
CA THR A 912 -26.37 15.62 11.36
C THR A 912 -25.79 15.23 12.70
N ARG A 913 -25.90 13.94 13.04
CA ARG A 913 -25.31 13.38 14.26
C ARG A 913 -24.30 12.30 13.92
N LEU A 914 -23.11 12.44 14.48
CA LEU A 914 -22.08 11.41 14.54
C LEU A 914 -21.97 10.96 15.99
N GLN A 915 -22.27 9.68 16.23
CA GLN A 915 -22.17 9.06 17.54
C GLN A 915 -21.16 7.92 17.50
N LEU A 916 -20.13 8.02 18.32
CA LEU A 916 -19.18 6.95 18.59
C LEU A 916 -19.50 6.37 19.96
N THR A 917 -20.03 5.15 19.98
CA THR A 917 -20.39 4.43 21.21
C THR A 917 -19.53 3.18 21.35
N GLU A 918 -19.54 2.56 22.53
CA GLU A 918 -18.88 1.26 22.76
C GLU A 918 -19.29 0.17 21.74
N LYS A 919 -20.48 0.31 21.12
CA LYS A 919 -21.07 -0.66 20.18
C LYS A 919 -20.75 -0.36 18.70
N GLY A 920 -20.14 0.77 18.37
CA GLY A 920 -19.78 1.14 16.99
C GLY A 920 -19.98 2.62 16.61
N VAL A 921 -19.82 2.92 15.32
CA VAL A 921 -20.00 4.25 14.72
C VAL A 921 -21.40 4.34 14.10
N SER A 922 -22.21 5.31 14.54
CA SER A 922 -23.50 5.65 13.94
C SER A 922 -23.46 7.04 13.33
N ILE A 923 -23.76 7.14 12.03
CA ILE A 923 -23.94 8.42 11.32
C ILE A 923 -25.40 8.50 10.90
N SER A 924 -26.10 9.54 11.35
CA SER A 924 -27.47 9.83 10.93
C SER A 924 -27.55 11.22 10.32
N VAL A 925 -28.19 11.31 9.15
CA VAL A 925 -28.49 12.56 8.46
C VAL A 925 -30.01 12.69 8.39
N LYS A 926 -30.57 13.77 8.93
CA LYS A 926 -31.98 14.14 8.78
C LYS A 926 -32.09 15.34 7.84
N GLU A 927 -32.70 15.11 6.70
CA GLU A 927 -33.22 16.16 5.82
C GLU A 927 -34.67 15.77 5.43
N ASN A 928 -35.64 16.62 5.75
CA ASN A 928 -37.07 16.41 5.45
C ASN A 928 -37.60 15.01 5.85
N ASP A 929 -37.37 14.59 7.10
CA ASP A 929 -37.82 13.32 7.69
C ASP A 929 -37.31 12.00 7.07
N VAL A 930 -36.33 12.04 6.15
CA VAL A 930 -35.68 10.81 5.64
C VAL A 930 -34.41 10.52 6.44
N ILE A 931 -34.40 9.42 7.19
CA ILE A 931 -33.24 8.95 7.97
C ILE A 931 -32.41 8.00 7.11
N ALA A 932 -31.19 8.38 6.75
CA ALA A 932 -30.15 7.43 6.36
C ALA A 932 -29.27 7.17 7.59
N ALA A 933 -29.23 5.92 8.06
CA ALA A 933 -28.39 5.50 9.18
C ALA A 933 -27.28 4.59 8.68
N PHE A 934 -26.03 5.02 8.85
CA PHE A 934 -24.85 4.23 8.55
C PHE A 934 -24.26 3.71 9.87
N ASN A 935 -24.35 2.38 10.08
CA ASN A 935 -23.88 1.73 11.29
C ASN A 935 -22.71 0.77 10.98
N MET A 936 -21.54 1.08 11.53
CA MET A 936 -20.33 0.27 11.40
C MET A 936 -19.94 -0.34 12.75
N SER A 937 -19.75 -1.66 12.76
CA SER A 937 -19.12 -2.39 13.86
C SER A 937 -17.79 -3.01 13.43
N LYS A 938 -17.06 -3.59 14.38
CA LYS A 938 -15.82 -4.36 14.16
C LYS A 938 -15.96 -5.50 13.14
N GLU A 939 -17.17 -6.00 12.92
CA GLU A 939 -17.42 -7.19 12.10
C GLU A 939 -18.29 -6.92 10.85
N ASN A 940 -19.17 -5.91 10.85
CA ASN A 940 -20.13 -5.67 9.76
C ASN A 940 -20.35 -4.17 9.45
N ILE A 941 -20.63 -3.85 8.18
CA ILE A 941 -21.19 -2.55 7.74
C ILE A 941 -22.65 -2.77 7.33
N THR A 942 -23.59 -2.17 8.05
CA THR A 942 -25.02 -2.25 7.70
C THR A 942 -25.47 -0.93 7.08
N LEU A 943 -25.87 -0.99 5.80
CA LEU A 943 -26.47 0.12 5.05
C LEU A 943 -27.99 -0.06 5.03
N ASN A 944 -28.72 0.67 5.88
CA ASN A 944 -30.17 0.63 5.90
C ASN A 944 -30.73 1.88 5.20
N ALA A 945 -31.02 1.75 3.91
CA ALA A 945 -31.55 2.81 3.07
C ALA A 945 -32.64 2.27 2.15
N ASN A 946 -33.69 3.06 1.91
CA ASN A 946 -34.78 2.70 1.00
C ASN A 946 -34.31 2.44 -0.45
N ARG A 947 -33.15 3.01 -0.84
CA ARG A 947 -32.52 2.78 -2.14
C ARG A 947 -31.01 2.95 -2.03
N ILE A 948 -30.25 2.02 -2.61
CA ILE A 948 -28.79 2.11 -2.75
C ILE A 948 -28.46 2.12 -4.25
N ASN A 949 -28.09 3.29 -4.79
CA ASN A 949 -27.67 3.42 -6.18
C ASN A 949 -26.16 3.21 -6.28
N LEU A 950 -25.73 2.05 -6.77
CA LEU A 950 -24.32 1.75 -7.02
C LEU A 950 -24.01 2.00 -8.51
N LYS A 951 -23.07 2.91 -8.81
CA LYS A 951 -22.65 3.24 -10.19
C LYS A 951 -21.19 2.85 -10.40
N GLY A 952 -20.94 1.78 -11.15
CA GLY A 952 -19.60 1.24 -11.44
C GLY A 952 -19.57 -0.28 -11.56
N PHE A 953 -18.39 -0.87 -11.77
CA PHE A 953 -18.19 -2.32 -11.66
C PHE A 953 -18.25 -2.73 -10.17
N ILE A 954 -19.13 -3.66 -9.84
CA ILE A 954 -19.33 -4.14 -8.47
C ILE A 954 -18.95 -5.61 -8.42
N THR A 955 -17.92 -5.95 -7.64
CA THR A 955 -17.55 -7.34 -7.37
C THR A 955 -18.11 -7.74 -6.01
N ALA A 956 -19.03 -8.71 -5.97
CA ALA A 956 -19.63 -9.21 -4.74
C ALA A 956 -19.46 -10.72 -4.65
N SER A 957 -19.03 -11.23 -3.49
CA SER A 957 -18.87 -12.68 -3.28
C SER A 957 -20.21 -13.42 -3.25
N HIS A 958 -21.26 -12.79 -2.71
CA HIS A 958 -22.62 -13.32 -2.68
C HIS A 958 -23.64 -12.17 -2.80
N ILE A 959 -24.72 -12.38 -3.56
CA ILE A 959 -25.87 -11.49 -3.64
C ILE A 959 -27.11 -12.29 -3.25
N LYS A 960 -27.76 -11.94 -2.13
CA LYS A 960 -29.01 -12.56 -1.68
C LYS A 960 -30.16 -11.56 -1.90
N GLY A 961 -30.69 -11.53 -3.12
CA GLY A 961 -31.84 -10.71 -3.52
C GLY A 961 -33.03 -11.58 -3.91
N GLN A 962 -34.24 -11.03 -3.82
CA GLN A 962 -35.44 -11.71 -4.33
C GLN A 962 -35.51 -11.67 -5.86
N VAL A 963 -35.18 -10.52 -6.48
CA VAL A 963 -35.20 -10.31 -7.93
C VAL A 963 -33.97 -9.48 -8.34
N LEU A 964 -33.30 -9.88 -9.43
CA LEU A 964 -32.29 -9.08 -10.11
C LEU A 964 -32.86 -8.66 -11.47
N GLU A 965 -33.11 -7.37 -11.67
CA GLU A 965 -33.73 -6.84 -12.89
C GLU A 965 -32.73 -5.99 -13.70
N GLY A 966 -32.73 -6.17 -15.02
CA GLY A 966 -31.90 -5.36 -15.94
C GLY A 966 -30.41 -5.72 -15.97
N VAL A 967 -30.00 -6.87 -15.43
CA VAL A 967 -28.58 -7.27 -15.32
C VAL A 967 -28.20 -8.38 -16.32
N THR A 968 -26.94 -8.39 -16.76
CA THR A 968 -26.30 -9.53 -17.43
C THR A 968 -25.43 -10.26 -16.42
N LEU A 969 -25.59 -11.58 -16.29
CA LEU A 969 -24.78 -12.41 -15.40
C LEU A 969 -23.72 -13.15 -16.23
N LYS A 970 -22.44 -12.93 -15.94
CA LYS A 970 -21.32 -13.63 -16.61
C LYS A 970 -20.37 -14.19 -15.56
N THR A 971 -20.08 -15.49 -15.62
CA THR A 971 -19.09 -16.12 -14.73
C THR A 971 -17.66 -15.86 -15.22
N SER A 972 -16.66 -15.98 -14.34
CA SER A 972 -15.25 -15.69 -14.67
C SER A 972 -14.53 -16.89 -15.33
N GLY A 973 -13.42 -16.61 -16.01
CA GLY A 973 -12.53 -17.60 -16.64
C GLY A 973 -12.78 -17.84 -18.13
N ASN A 974 -11.95 -18.69 -18.74
CA ASN A 974 -12.04 -19.02 -20.18
C ASN A 974 -13.25 -19.91 -20.51
N ARG A 975 -13.89 -20.53 -19.51
CA ARG A 975 -15.14 -21.27 -19.64
C ARG A 975 -16.18 -20.60 -18.78
N PHE A 976 -17.18 -20.00 -19.40
CA PHE A 976 -18.14 -19.19 -18.68
C PHE A 976 -19.57 -19.42 -19.15
N VAL A 977 -20.50 -19.10 -18.27
CA VAL A 977 -21.92 -18.98 -18.55
C VAL A 977 -22.27 -17.50 -18.65
N GLU A 978 -23.03 -17.14 -19.67
CA GLU A 978 -23.62 -15.81 -19.83
C GLU A 978 -25.15 -15.93 -19.80
N ILE A 979 -25.80 -15.20 -18.90
CA ILE A 979 -27.26 -15.02 -18.87
C ILE A 979 -27.55 -13.58 -19.24
N ASN A 980 -28.14 -13.36 -20.41
CA ASN A 980 -28.51 -12.05 -20.94
C ASN A 980 -29.98 -12.08 -21.36
N LYS A 981 -30.81 -11.24 -20.73
CA LYS A 981 -32.27 -11.24 -20.92
C LYS A 981 -32.85 -12.64 -20.68
N GLN A 982 -33.37 -13.30 -21.72
CA GLN A 982 -33.97 -14.64 -21.67
C GLN A 982 -33.02 -15.75 -22.18
N ASP A 983 -31.81 -15.39 -22.60
CA ASP A 983 -30.85 -16.30 -23.19
C ASP A 983 -29.77 -16.70 -22.20
N MET A 984 -29.50 -18.00 -22.12
CA MET A 984 -28.38 -18.59 -21.40
C MET A 984 -27.43 -19.24 -22.39
N LYS A 985 -26.16 -18.81 -22.41
CA LYS A 985 -25.10 -19.32 -23.29
C LYS A 985 -23.96 -19.89 -22.48
N ILE A 986 -23.36 -20.97 -22.98
CA ILE A 986 -22.18 -21.61 -22.41
C ILE A 986 -21.01 -21.43 -23.38
N PHE A 987 -19.87 -20.96 -22.88
CA PHE A 987 -18.69 -20.65 -23.68
C PHE A 987 -17.47 -21.50 -23.28
N ASP A 988 -16.63 -21.81 -24.27
CA ASP A 988 -15.28 -22.37 -24.12
C ASP A 988 -14.30 -21.56 -24.97
N ALA A 989 -13.43 -20.78 -24.31
CA ALA A 989 -12.48 -19.83 -24.90
C ALA A 989 -13.15 -18.90 -25.94
N ASP A 990 -14.20 -18.20 -25.50
CA ASP A 990 -15.05 -17.29 -26.29
C ASP A 990 -15.84 -17.91 -27.46
N LYS A 991 -15.82 -19.25 -27.60
CA LYS A 991 -16.68 -19.96 -28.54
C LYS A 991 -17.93 -20.48 -27.83
N PRO A 992 -19.15 -20.15 -28.30
CA PRO A 992 -20.36 -20.70 -27.74
C PRO A 992 -20.44 -22.20 -28.03
N ARG A 993 -20.72 -22.98 -26.99
CA ARG A 993 -20.85 -24.45 -27.01
C ARG A 993 -22.24 -24.92 -26.62
N GLY A 994 -23.07 -24.04 -26.07
CA GLY A 994 -24.46 -24.36 -25.79
C GLY A 994 -25.31 -23.11 -25.64
N TYR A 995 -26.59 -23.26 -25.93
CA TYR A 995 -27.60 -22.22 -25.85
C TYR A 995 -28.91 -22.79 -25.28
N ILE A 996 -29.53 -22.05 -24.36
CA ILE A 996 -30.87 -22.27 -23.84
C ILE A 996 -31.61 -20.94 -23.92
N GLY A 997 -32.75 -20.91 -24.60
CA GLY A 997 -33.58 -19.72 -24.69
C GLY A 997 -34.66 -19.83 -25.77
N PHE A 998 -35.16 -18.67 -26.23
CA PHE A 998 -36.19 -18.60 -27.25
C PHE A 998 -35.59 -18.20 -28.61
N MET A 999 -35.78 -19.07 -29.60
CA MET A 999 -35.52 -18.75 -31.00
C MET A 999 -36.82 -18.31 -31.67
N GLU A 1000 -36.74 -17.52 -32.74
CA GLU A 1000 -37.91 -17.18 -33.56
C GLU A 1000 -37.85 -17.93 -34.88
N THR A 1001 -38.96 -18.57 -35.23
CA THR A 1001 -39.14 -19.16 -36.56
C THR A 1001 -39.44 -18.06 -37.60
N ASN A 1002 -39.31 -18.39 -38.88
CA ASN A 1002 -39.55 -17.44 -39.97
C ASN A 1002 -40.98 -16.84 -40.00
N ASP A 1003 -41.96 -17.50 -39.37
CA ASP A 1003 -43.35 -17.03 -39.29
C ASP A 1003 -43.65 -16.23 -38.00
N GLY A 1004 -42.63 -15.96 -37.17
CA GLY A 1004 -42.75 -15.24 -35.91
C GLY A 1004 -43.22 -16.10 -34.73
N SER A 1005 -43.37 -17.42 -34.91
CA SER A 1005 -43.64 -18.33 -33.80
C SER A 1005 -42.40 -18.48 -32.92
N ILE A 1006 -42.61 -18.47 -31.60
CA ILE A 1006 -41.57 -18.63 -30.60
C ILE A 1006 -41.21 -20.12 -30.46
N GLN A 1007 -39.91 -20.39 -30.43
CA GLN A 1007 -39.32 -21.72 -30.42
C GLN A 1007 -38.37 -21.86 -29.20
N PRO A 1008 -38.89 -22.28 -28.04
CA PRO A 1008 -38.05 -22.64 -26.91
C PRO A 1008 -37.08 -23.75 -27.33
N SER A 1009 -35.79 -23.51 -27.10
CA SER A 1009 -34.74 -24.33 -27.69
C SER A 1009 -33.56 -24.58 -26.75
N LEU A 1010 -33.03 -25.80 -26.84
CA LEU A 1010 -31.73 -26.19 -26.33
C LEU A 1010 -30.85 -26.58 -27.52
N VAL A 1011 -29.69 -25.93 -27.65
CA VAL A 1011 -28.69 -26.24 -28.69
C VAL A 1011 -27.38 -26.59 -28.03
N LEU A 1012 -26.79 -27.72 -28.42
CA LEU A 1012 -25.45 -28.15 -27.99
C LEU A 1012 -24.52 -28.18 -29.20
N GLY A 1013 -23.38 -27.50 -29.08
CA GLY A 1013 -22.37 -27.38 -30.13
C GLY A 1013 -22.30 -26.01 -30.82
N SER A 1014 -23.29 -25.13 -30.64
CA SER A 1014 -23.35 -23.78 -31.23
C SER A 1014 -24.23 -22.81 -30.41
N ASP A 1015 -24.44 -21.59 -30.91
CA ASP A 1015 -25.28 -20.53 -30.35
C ASP A 1015 -26.64 -20.37 -31.08
N ASN A 1016 -27.39 -19.33 -30.70
CA ASN A 1016 -28.63 -18.87 -31.33
C ASN A 1016 -28.37 -17.98 -32.56
N ILE A 1017 -27.33 -18.24 -33.35
CA ILE A 1017 -27.08 -17.48 -34.59
C ILE A 1017 -27.52 -18.31 -35.79
N LYS A 1018 -28.48 -17.76 -36.54
CA LYS A 1018 -28.90 -18.23 -37.86
C LYS A 1018 -27.65 -18.51 -38.71
N TYR A 1019 -27.58 -19.66 -39.37
CA TYR A 1019 -26.48 -20.15 -40.22
C TYR A 1019 -25.24 -20.79 -39.54
N ARG A 1020 -25.18 -20.98 -38.22
CA ARG A 1020 -23.97 -21.53 -37.52
C ARG A 1020 -24.14 -22.91 -36.86
N GLY A 1021 -25.20 -23.63 -37.23
CA GLY A 1021 -25.62 -24.86 -36.55
C GLY A 1021 -25.01 -26.19 -37.01
N THR A 1022 -24.15 -26.23 -38.03
CA THR A 1022 -23.65 -27.50 -38.59
C THR A 1022 -22.98 -28.37 -37.52
N GLY A 1023 -23.43 -29.62 -37.39
CA GLY A 1023 -22.96 -30.57 -36.38
C GLY A 1023 -23.56 -30.36 -34.97
N SER A 1024 -24.38 -29.34 -34.78
CA SER A 1024 -25.00 -29.07 -33.48
C SER A 1024 -26.23 -29.95 -33.26
N PHE A 1025 -26.43 -30.31 -32.00
CA PHE A 1025 -27.61 -31.04 -31.54
C PHE A 1025 -28.67 -30.04 -31.09
N TYR A 1026 -29.85 -30.13 -31.68
CA TYR A 1026 -30.99 -29.26 -31.40
C TYR A 1026 -32.07 -30.07 -30.68
N ILE A 1027 -32.69 -29.44 -29.69
CA ILE A 1027 -33.99 -29.83 -29.13
C ILE A 1027 -34.86 -28.58 -29.12
N TYR A 1028 -36.03 -28.64 -29.73
CA TYR A 1028 -36.97 -27.53 -29.64
C TYR A 1028 -38.42 -27.98 -29.77
N GLN A 1029 -39.31 -27.09 -29.36
CA GLN A 1029 -40.75 -27.17 -29.60
C GLN A 1029 -41.20 -25.88 -30.27
N VAL A 1030 -42.18 -25.98 -31.17
CA VAL A 1030 -42.80 -24.84 -31.81
C VAL A 1030 -44.30 -24.92 -31.56
N MET A 1031 -44.87 -23.80 -31.14
CA MET A 1031 -46.31 -23.57 -31.10
C MET A 1031 -46.66 -22.59 -32.22
N PRO A 1032 -47.15 -23.07 -33.38
CA PRO A 1032 -47.38 -22.21 -34.53
C PRO A 1032 -48.40 -21.11 -34.23
N ARG A 1033 -48.11 -19.89 -34.68
CA ARG A 1033 -49.09 -18.79 -34.72
C ARG A 1033 -49.77 -18.73 -36.08
N ILE A 1034 -51.08 -18.90 -36.10
CA ILE A 1034 -51.89 -18.70 -37.31
C ILE A 1034 -52.78 -17.49 -37.06
N ASN A 1035 -52.66 -16.46 -37.90
CA ASN A 1035 -53.34 -15.18 -37.75
C ASN A 1035 -53.09 -14.50 -36.37
N GLY A 1036 -51.89 -14.64 -35.82
CA GLY A 1036 -51.51 -14.05 -34.53
C GLY A 1036 -52.01 -14.81 -33.29
N VAL A 1037 -52.69 -15.94 -33.46
CA VAL A 1037 -53.19 -16.78 -32.35
C VAL A 1037 -52.40 -18.09 -32.30
N ASP A 1038 -51.97 -18.46 -31.08
CA ASP A 1038 -51.26 -19.71 -30.84
C ASP A 1038 -52.17 -20.92 -31.11
N GLN A 1039 -51.66 -21.93 -31.83
CA GLN A 1039 -52.40 -23.15 -32.20
C GLN A 1039 -51.79 -24.39 -31.55
N PRO A 1040 -52.15 -24.71 -30.29
CA PRO A 1040 -51.59 -25.86 -29.58
C PRO A 1040 -51.80 -27.20 -30.31
N SER A 1041 -52.92 -27.35 -31.02
CA SER A 1041 -53.26 -28.56 -31.78
C SER A 1041 -52.28 -28.84 -32.93
N LYS A 1042 -51.58 -27.82 -33.43
CA LYS A 1042 -50.57 -27.92 -34.49
C LYS A 1042 -49.14 -27.87 -33.98
N ALA A 1043 -48.95 -27.93 -32.65
CA ALA A 1043 -47.64 -27.93 -32.04
C ALA A 1043 -46.80 -29.12 -32.52
N TYR A 1044 -45.51 -28.91 -32.66
CA TYR A 1044 -44.57 -29.97 -32.96
C TYR A 1044 -43.26 -29.77 -32.19
N ALA A 1045 -42.58 -30.88 -31.92
CA ALA A 1045 -41.26 -30.91 -31.32
C ALA A 1045 -40.31 -31.67 -32.21
N LYS A 1046 -39.04 -31.26 -32.22
CA LYS A 1046 -37.99 -31.94 -32.97
C LYS A 1046 -36.71 -31.96 -32.17
N PHE A 1047 -36.01 -33.09 -32.20
CA PHE A 1047 -34.64 -33.18 -31.73
C PHE A 1047 -33.77 -33.99 -32.67
N GLY A 1048 -32.52 -33.57 -32.84
CA GLY A 1048 -31.65 -34.15 -33.85
C GLY A 1048 -30.35 -33.37 -34.08
N ILE A 1049 -29.54 -33.87 -35.00
CA ILE A 1049 -28.26 -33.25 -35.38
C ILE A 1049 -28.44 -32.51 -36.69
N SER A 1050 -27.99 -31.25 -36.73
CA SER A 1050 -28.03 -30.39 -37.92
C SER A 1050 -26.85 -30.62 -38.87
N LYS A 1051 -27.07 -30.51 -40.18
CA LYS A 1051 -26.06 -30.37 -41.24
C LYS A 1051 -25.75 -28.92 -41.59
N GLY A 1052 -26.43 -27.98 -40.96
CA GLY A 1052 -26.48 -26.56 -41.32
C GLY A 1052 -27.89 -26.16 -41.71
N GLU A 1053 -28.04 -24.95 -42.23
CA GLU A 1053 -29.33 -24.42 -42.69
C GLU A 1053 -29.31 -24.22 -44.21
N ASN A 1054 -30.48 -24.30 -44.85
CA ASN A 1054 -30.62 -23.89 -46.24
C ASN A 1054 -30.57 -22.35 -46.37
N ALA A 1055 -30.58 -21.82 -47.59
CA ALA A 1055 -30.54 -20.37 -47.84
C ALA A 1055 -31.71 -19.58 -47.21
N GLU A 1056 -32.82 -20.26 -46.90
CA GLU A 1056 -34.01 -19.69 -46.27
C GLU A 1056 -33.95 -19.74 -44.72
N GLY A 1057 -32.85 -20.25 -44.16
CA GLY A 1057 -32.65 -20.40 -42.72
C GLY A 1057 -33.38 -21.59 -42.11
N THR A 1058 -33.85 -22.54 -42.93
CA THR A 1058 -34.45 -23.79 -42.45
C THR A 1058 -33.35 -24.80 -42.17
N ASN A 1059 -33.34 -25.34 -40.96
CA ASN A 1059 -32.37 -26.35 -40.54
C ASN A 1059 -32.46 -27.63 -41.39
N ILE A 1060 -31.34 -28.01 -42.01
CA ILE A 1060 -31.12 -29.24 -42.75
C ILE A 1060 -30.67 -30.30 -41.74
N TRP A 1061 -31.41 -31.38 -41.62
CA TRP A 1061 -31.15 -32.38 -40.59
C TRP A 1061 -30.27 -33.51 -41.11
N SER A 1062 -29.28 -33.90 -40.30
CA SER A 1062 -28.52 -35.15 -40.50
C SER A 1062 -29.35 -36.33 -40.01
N ASN A 1063 -29.84 -36.22 -38.78
CA ASN A 1063 -30.71 -37.21 -38.15
C ASN A 1063 -31.68 -36.46 -37.25
N TYR A 1064 -32.94 -36.87 -37.20
CA TYR A 1064 -33.90 -36.28 -36.27
C TYR A 1064 -35.02 -37.23 -35.90
N ILE A 1065 -35.65 -36.92 -34.77
CA ILE A 1065 -36.94 -37.43 -34.37
C ILE A 1065 -37.88 -36.23 -34.26
N GLN A 1066 -39.02 -36.29 -34.95
CA GLN A 1066 -40.02 -35.24 -35.01
C GLN A 1066 -41.35 -35.78 -34.51
N MET A 1067 -41.96 -35.04 -33.61
CA MET A 1067 -43.23 -35.38 -32.97
C MET A 1067 -44.24 -34.28 -33.30
N HIS A 1068 -45.39 -34.64 -33.86
CA HIS A 1068 -46.49 -33.73 -34.09
C HIS A 1068 -47.63 -34.01 -33.11
N ASN A 1069 -48.21 -32.94 -32.55
CA ASN A 1069 -49.48 -33.04 -31.85
C ASN A 1069 -50.63 -33.29 -32.84
N ASP A 1070 -50.55 -32.65 -34.02
CA ASP A 1070 -51.50 -32.88 -35.10
C ASP A 1070 -51.36 -34.34 -35.60
N GLY A 1071 -52.43 -35.12 -35.45
CA GLY A 1071 -52.48 -36.54 -35.82
C GLY A 1071 -51.56 -37.48 -35.03
N GLY A 1072 -50.82 -37.00 -34.02
CA GLY A 1072 -49.94 -37.82 -33.17
C GLY A 1072 -48.75 -38.44 -33.92
N HIS A 1073 -48.30 -37.84 -35.02
CA HIS A 1073 -47.28 -38.42 -35.88
C HIS A 1073 -45.88 -38.39 -35.25
N LEU A 1074 -45.16 -39.52 -35.32
CA LEU A 1074 -43.74 -39.63 -34.97
C LEU A 1074 -42.94 -40.00 -36.23
N SER A 1075 -42.02 -39.14 -36.61
CA SER A 1075 -41.12 -39.37 -37.75
C SER A 1075 -39.68 -39.49 -37.26
N VAL A 1076 -39.01 -40.58 -37.65
CA VAL A 1076 -37.57 -40.77 -37.42
C VAL A 1076 -36.87 -40.74 -38.77
N TYR A 1077 -35.83 -39.92 -38.88
CA TYR A 1077 -35.05 -39.73 -40.09
C TYR A 1077 -33.57 -39.91 -39.80
N SER A 1078 -32.89 -40.63 -40.69
CA SER A 1078 -31.44 -40.73 -40.73
C SER A 1078 -30.99 -40.57 -42.17
N ASP A 1079 -30.03 -39.67 -42.39
CA ASP A 1079 -29.38 -39.52 -43.69
C ASP A 1079 -28.42 -40.68 -44.01
N GLY A 1080 -27.94 -41.37 -42.97
CA GLY A 1080 -27.02 -42.50 -43.06
C GLY A 1080 -27.66 -43.82 -42.63
N GLN A 1081 -26.90 -44.64 -41.90
CA GLN A 1081 -27.39 -45.91 -41.40
C GLN A 1081 -28.31 -45.74 -40.18
N PHE A 1082 -29.56 -46.18 -40.30
CA PHE A 1082 -30.46 -46.35 -39.17
C PHE A 1082 -30.42 -47.80 -38.66
N ARG A 1083 -29.99 -48.01 -37.40
CA ARG A 1083 -29.76 -49.35 -36.84
C ARG A 1083 -30.46 -49.50 -35.49
N PHE A 1084 -31.30 -50.53 -35.35
CA PHE A 1084 -31.80 -51.00 -34.06
C PHE A 1084 -30.98 -52.21 -33.61
N GLN A 1085 -30.25 -52.11 -32.51
CA GLN A 1085 -29.54 -53.23 -31.88
C GLN A 1085 -30.20 -53.55 -30.54
N ASN A 1086 -30.60 -54.80 -30.32
CA ASN A 1086 -31.28 -55.23 -29.11
C ASN A 1086 -30.83 -56.65 -28.73
N LEU A 1087 -30.69 -56.91 -27.42
CA LEU A 1087 -30.28 -58.23 -26.91
C LEU A 1087 -31.41 -59.27 -26.91
N ASN A 1088 -32.66 -58.82 -27.05
CA ASN A 1088 -33.87 -59.66 -27.04
C ASN A 1088 -34.74 -59.34 -28.27
N ASN A 1089 -36.07 -59.28 -28.13
CA ASN A 1089 -36.99 -59.03 -29.23
C ASN A 1089 -37.10 -57.54 -29.59
N ILE A 1090 -37.11 -57.23 -30.90
CA ILE A 1090 -37.58 -55.95 -31.43
C ILE A 1090 -39.02 -56.17 -31.90
N ILE A 1091 -39.98 -55.45 -31.32
CA ILE A 1091 -41.42 -55.64 -31.58
C ILE A 1091 -41.99 -54.30 -32.08
N PHE A 1092 -42.62 -54.32 -33.26
CA PHE A 1092 -43.40 -53.19 -33.79
C PHE A 1092 -44.88 -53.54 -33.76
N GLU A 1093 -45.64 -52.91 -32.88
CA GLU A 1093 -47.08 -53.07 -32.77
C GLU A 1093 -47.79 -51.82 -33.29
N SER A 1094 -48.80 -52.01 -34.13
CA SER A 1094 -49.67 -50.94 -34.62
C SER A 1094 -51.10 -51.25 -34.24
N GLU A 1095 -51.75 -50.32 -33.54
CA GLU A 1095 -53.16 -50.42 -33.16
C GLU A 1095 -53.94 -49.33 -33.89
N GLY A 1096 -54.76 -49.74 -34.86
CA GLY A 1096 -55.69 -48.83 -35.54
C GLY A 1096 -56.87 -48.48 -34.64
N TRP A 1097 -57.28 -47.21 -34.64
CA TRP A 1097 -58.46 -46.71 -33.94
C TRP A 1097 -59.79 -47.11 -34.62
N ALA A 1098 -59.75 -47.60 -35.86
CA ALA A 1098 -60.89 -48.14 -36.60
C ALA A 1098 -60.45 -49.27 -37.56
N PRO A 1099 -61.35 -50.21 -37.93
CA PRO A 1099 -61.04 -51.27 -38.88
C PRO A 1099 -60.58 -50.72 -40.24
N GLY A 1100 -59.46 -51.23 -40.76
CA GLY A 1100 -58.88 -50.80 -42.04
C GLY A 1100 -57.83 -49.68 -41.94
N TYR A 1101 -57.58 -49.13 -40.75
CA TYR A 1101 -56.54 -48.12 -40.51
C TYR A 1101 -55.25 -48.79 -40.00
N GLY A 1102 -54.13 -48.49 -40.68
CA GLY A 1102 -52.80 -49.03 -40.37
C GLY A 1102 -52.28 -49.92 -41.50
N TYR A 1103 -51.09 -49.60 -42.01
CA TYR A 1103 -50.37 -50.42 -42.97
C TYR A 1103 -48.89 -50.45 -42.58
N PHE A 1104 -48.25 -51.60 -42.76
CA PHE A 1104 -46.79 -51.71 -42.71
C PHE A 1104 -46.30 -51.77 -44.16
N SER A 1105 -45.57 -50.74 -44.60
CA SER A 1105 -44.97 -50.71 -45.93
C SER A 1105 -43.48 -50.43 -45.83
N VAL A 1106 -42.70 -51.19 -46.58
CA VAL A 1106 -41.29 -50.87 -46.86
C VAL A 1106 -41.22 -50.46 -48.32
N THR A 1107 -40.78 -49.23 -48.56
CA THR A 1107 -40.55 -48.71 -49.92
C THR A 1107 -39.06 -48.47 -50.08
N THR A 1108 -38.47 -49.01 -51.13
CA THR A 1108 -37.04 -48.86 -51.44
C THR A 1108 -36.87 -48.50 -52.92
N THR A 1109 -35.92 -47.63 -53.22
CA THR A 1109 -35.52 -47.29 -54.60
C THR A 1109 -34.39 -48.17 -55.12
N GLU A 1110 -33.74 -48.94 -54.23
CA GLU A 1110 -32.60 -49.83 -54.50
C GLU A 1110 -32.88 -51.25 -53.96
N PRO A 1111 -32.13 -52.29 -54.37
CA PRO A 1111 -32.30 -53.63 -53.82
C PRO A 1111 -32.14 -53.66 -52.30
N HIS A 1112 -33.15 -54.16 -51.59
CA HIS A 1112 -33.06 -54.41 -50.16
C HIS A 1112 -32.93 -55.91 -49.87
N ILE A 1113 -32.22 -56.24 -48.80
CA ILE A 1113 -31.99 -57.62 -48.36
C ILE A 1113 -32.39 -57.73 -46.90
N PHE A 1114 -33.27 -58.69 -46.59
CA PHE A 1114 -33.53 -59.10 -45.21
C PHE A 1114 -32.71 -60.34 -44.91
N THR A 1115 -31.62 -60.16 -44.17
CA THR A 1115 -30.80 -61.28 -43.69
C THR A 1115 -31.22 -61.62 -42.27
N ASN A 1116 -31.61 -62.87 -42.06
CA ASN A 1116 -31.88 -63.42 -40.75
C ASN A 1116 -31.01 -64.67 -40.59
N ASN A 1117 -30.04 -64.66 -39.68
CA ASN A 1117 -29.13 -65.79 -39.46
C ASN A 1117 -29.73 -66.88 -38.56
N SER A 1118 -30.64 -66.51 -37.66
CA SER A 1118 -31.38 -67.38 -36.74
C SER A 1118 -32.49 -66.55 -36.08
N GLY A 1119 -33.76 -66.85 -36.40
CA GLY A 1119 -34.90 -66.05 -35.95
C GLY A 1119 -36.15 -66.21 -36.81
N GLN A 1120 -37.25 -65.59 -36.39
CA GLN A 1120 -38.57 -65.72 -37.01
C GLN A 1120 -39.18 -64.33 -37.26
N PHE A 1121 -39.56 -64.02 -38.50
CA PHE A 1121 -40.50 -62.93 -38.78
C PHE A 1121 -41.92 -63.46 -38.66
N THR A 1122 -42.73 -62.84 -37.80
CA THR A 1122 -44.13 -63.23 -37.61
C THR A 1122 -45.05 -62.11 -38.03
N PHE A 1123 -45.93 -62.39 -38.98
CA PHE A 1123 -47.04 -61.53 -39.34
C PHE A 1123 -48.32 -62.15 -38.78
N LYS A 1124 -48.86 -61.54 -37.72
CA LYS A 1124 -50.10 -61.99 -37.08
C LYS A 1124 -51.13 -60.89 -37.15
N ARG A 1125 -52.35 -61.23 -37.59
CA ARG A 1125 -53.50 -60.34 -37.41
C ARG A 1125 -53.93 -60.37 -35.93
N LYS A 1126 -54.01 -59.19 -35.28
CA LYS A 1126 -54.48 -59.08 -33.90
C LYS A 1126 -55.90 -59.67 -33.76
N GLY A 1127 -56.11 -60.54 -32.78
CA GLY A 1127 -57.38 -61.25 -32.56
C GLY A 1127 -57.65 -62.45 -33.47
N SER A 1128 -56.70 -62.83 -34.33
CA SER A 1128 -56.77 -64.03 -35.18
C SER A 1128 -55.78 -65.09 -34.70
N ASP A 1129 -56.14 -66.36 -34.81
CA ASP A 1129 -55.21 -67.47 -34.58
C ASP A 1129 -54.23 -67.68 -35.75
N TYR A 1130 -54.60 -67.19 -36.94
CA TYR A 1130 -53.76 -67.25 -38.13
C TYR A 1130 -52.55 -66.32 -38.04
N LYS A 1131 -51.37 -66.87 -38.36
CA LYS A 1131 -50.07 -66.19 -38.43
C LYS A 1131 -49.35 -66.66 -39.70
N ILE A 1132 -48.49 -65.81 -40.25
CA ILE A 1132 -47.53 -66.17 -41.30
C ILE A 1132 -46.14 -66.03 -40.69
N HIS A 1133 -45.33 -67.06 -40.82
CA HIS A 1133 -43.97 -67.11 -40.29
C HIS A 1133 -42.94 -67.23 -41.43
N PHE A 1134 -41.91 -66.40 -41.37
CA PHE A 1134 -40.67 -66.61 -42.11
C PHE A 1134 -39.59 -66.99 -41.10
N VAL A 1135 -39.26 -68.27 -41.02
CA VAL A 1135 -38.30 -68.82 -40.06
C VAL A 1135 -37.03 -69.20 -40.80
N ASN A 1136 -35.85 -68.89 -40.26
CA ASN A 1136 -34.60 -69.45 -40.76
C ASN A 1136 -34.03 -70.44 -39.73
N GLY A 1137 -34.06 -71.74 -40.07
CA GLY A 1137 -33.50 -72.82 -39.26
C GLY A 1137 -33.96 -74.22 -39.68
N ALA A 1138 -33.15 -74.88 -40.52
CA ALA A 1138 -32.97 -76.33 -40.71
C ALA A 1138 -33.40 -77.02 -42.05
N THR A 1139 -34.29 -76.49 -42.89
CA THR A 1139 -34.53 -77.03 -44.26
C THR A 1139 -34.97 -75.94 -45.26
N ASP A 1140 -34.62 -76.12 -46.54
CA ASP A 1140 -34.51 -75.06 -47.58
C ASP A 1140 -35.82 -74.46 -48.14
N HIS A 1141 -36.98 -74.79 -47.60
CA HIS A 1141 -38.25 -74.14 -47.96
C HIS A 1141 -39.17 -74.25 -46.76
N ASP A 1142 -39.70 -73.14 -46.23
CA ASP A 1142 -40.98 -73.12 -45.51
C ASP A 1142 -41.46 -71.67 -45.22
N LEU A 1143 -42.40 -71.21 -46.06
CA LEU A 1143 -43.43 -70.23 -45.68
C LEU A 1143 -44.48 -71.03 -44.89
N ILE A 1144 -44.63 -70.80 -43.58
CA ILE A 1144 -45.61 -71.51 -42.72
C ILE A 1144 -46.71 -70.55 -42.27
#